data_AF-A0A1F4G2V4-F1
#
_entry.id   AF-A0A1F4G2V4-F1
#
_cell.length_a   1.000
_cell.length_b   1.000
_cell.length_c   1.000
_cell.angle_alpha   90.00
_cell.angle_beta   90.00
_cell.angle_gamma   90.00
#
_symmetry.space_group_name_H-M   'P 1'
#
loop_
_entity.id
_entity.type
_entity.pdbx_description
1 polymer ?
#
loop_
_entity_poly.entity_id
_entity_poly.type
_entity_poly.pdbx_seq_one_letter_code
_entity_poly.pdbx_strand_id
1 'polypeptide(L)'
;MDSVRIVHLSDLHFVPGKDMQVWNAVRDFINQTVRPHAVLITGDVTDSAGEAEFDLASQCLNSLQTQADGGDTQKFRIVAGNHDRFLYRGNHPPFGIARLLPSRWPKDKQRRFDGTFQAQQVPHNAPCDLELCAAPESPHGVTWKIRLLGLDSSADQKWFAQGHVNPSHIHEVCHSAAKAQDCDLVIALVHHHVLPIPSVEERKGQLEKLIDATGLLNSGTLMAALSRNQIDLVLHGHEHAPHQARFAGADELATDVALISAGSTTGDETLKGWNLNRVHFNVIELDSDRSVWLRQVEGKGAQLQFRPGRKALMTSTDLRLSRFIRRNRNLGEQAAHSEVRDLPRSRLRKTIEFKANRDVEVTESRTDWLVSPHWQQLTSNGSGFAPEEAIAHFEWADGGLDSRAALISRVNGSHDEHRLDFKAPNRNQARLAKCVNVRWKWTAAAVYTQAELDMLPDTARQGPRGEGREFASVLCHDEVKELILTVKLPSYFSPKPDDVEVYYEHPSHPGVRQQAVELKPFLDVFGAGNLELRIRYPMPGYRYGVSWRVTDDKLDTAGLHRRLKALVEKTAAIQEFMRTSLQHWSPDSQPRWDIYRFHEEQQAFVRLSMGDGAGSDVHPVRDARGLIRAAAWGDAIVVEKDLANGRHEFHASERVISYLPLLRRDSDFGFAPALLRLSFVSNPLGQDSLRDWLEEAKFFTARIALLVAHVG
;
A
#
# COMPACT_ATOMS: atom_id res chain seq x y z
N MET A 1 -10.27 9.06 13.84
CA MET A 1 -9.91 8.55 12.51
C MET A 1 -10.95 9.06 11.56
N ASP A 2 -10.51 9.65 10.45
CA ASP A 2 -11.42 10.06 9.39
C ASP A 2 -11.95 8.79 8.71
N SER A 3 -13.27 8.69 8.58
CA SER A 3 -13.93 7.51 8.03
C SER A 3 -14.96 7.91 6.97
N VAL A 4 -15.00 7.13 5.90
CA VAL A 4 -16.08 7.20 4.92
C VAL A 4 -17.32 6.61 5.58
N ARG A 5 -18.46 7.28 5.43
CA ARG A 5 -19.74 6.84 6.02
C ARG A 5 -20.76 6.54 4.94
N ILE A 6 -21.30 5.34 4.93
CA ILE A 6 -22.37 4.92 4.03
C ILE A 6 -23.62 4.65 4.86
N VAL A 7 -24.71 5.33 4.56
CA VAL A 7 -26.01 5.09 5.21
C VAL A 7 -26.73 3.99 4.44
N HIS A 8 -27.22 2.96 5.14
CA HIS A 8 -28.04 1.89 4.57
C HIS A 8 -29.47 1.99 5.10
N LEU A 9 -30.39 2.31 4.19
CA LEU A 9 -31.82 2.45 4.43
C LEU A 9 -32.59 1.29 3.78
N SER A 10 -33.77 1.00 4.31
CA SER A 10 -34.72 0.05 3.74
C SER A 10 -36.12 0.30 4.31
N ASP A 11 -37.15 -0.24 3.65
CA ASP A 11 -38.51 -0.33 4.16
C ASP A 11 -39.03 1.05 4.59
N LEU A 12 -39.02 1.96 3.61
CA LEU A 12 -39.34 3.37 3.75
C LEU A 12 -40.85 3.60 3.73
N HIS A 13 -41.58 2.90 2.85
CA HIS A 13 -43.04 2.88 2.81
C HIS A 13 -43.66 4.30 2.72
N PHE A 14 -43.18 5.08 1.74
CA PHE A 14 -43.68 6.43 1.44
C PHE A 14 -45.10 6.38 0.88
N VAL A 15 -46.04 6.97 1.61
CA VAL A 15 -47.43 7.14 1.21
C VAL A 15 -47.92 8.53 1.60
N PRO A 16 -48.65 9.25 0.72
CA PRO A 16 -49.29 10.51 1.09
C PRO A 16 -50.16 10.36 2.35
N GLY A 17 -49.94 11.25 3.34
CA GLY A 17 -50.67 11.25 4.60
C GLY A 17 -49.97 10.54 5.78
N LYS A 18 -48.81 9.89 5.55
CA LYS A 18 -47.94 9.42 6.66
C LYS A 18 -47.36 10.63 7.43
N ASP A 19 -47.00 10.41 8.69
CA ASP A 19 -46.47 11.46 9.56
C ASP A 19 -45.06 11.89 9.14
N MET A 20 -44.98 12.95 8.33
CA MET A 20 -43.73 13.49 7.82
C MET A 20 -42.76 13.98 8.90
N GLN A 21 -43.20 14.15 10.16
CA GLN A 21 -42.27 14.45 11.26
C GLN A 21 -41.26 13.32 11.49
N VAL A 22 -41.68 12.07 11.28
CA VAL A 22 -40.78 10.90 11.38
C VAL A 22 -39.69 10.98 10.31
N TRP A 23 -40.08 11.21 9.04
CA TRP A 23 -39.10 11.36 7.96
C TRP A 23 -38.20 12.59 8.15
N ASN A 24 -38.75 13.73 8.57
CA ASN A 24 -37.96 14.93 8.82
C ASN A 24 -36.90 14.67 9.89
N ALA A 25 -37.24 13.97 10.99
CA ALA A 25 -36.27 13.58 12.01
C ALA A 25 -35.17 12.65 11.45
N VAL A 26 -35.53 11.68 10.62
CA VAL A 26 -34.57 10.77 9.94
C VAL A 26 -33.64 11.55 9.01
N ARG A 27 -34.21 12.36 8.10
CA ARG A 27 -33.46 13.21 7.17
C ARG A 27 -32.50 14.13 7.92
N ASP A 28 -32.99 14.81 8.96
CA ASP A 28 -32.19 15.78 9.71
C ASP A 28 -31.05 15.08 10.46
N PHE A 29 -31.29 13.92 11.06
CA PHE A 29 -30.24 13.13 11.68
C PHE A 29 -29.20 12.65 10.65
N ILE A 30 -29.62 12.19 9.47
CA ILE A 30 -28.69 11.78 8.40
C ILE A 30 -27.86 12.98 7.92
N ASN A 31 -28.51 14.09 7.58
CA ASN A 31 -27.87 15.26 6.98
C ASN A 31 -26.97 16.01 7.97
N GLN A 32 -27.38 16.11 9.24
CA GLN A 32 -26.72 16.97 10.22
C GLN A 32 -25.79 16.18 11.15
N THR A 33 -26.18 14.97 11.56
CA THR A 33 -25.42 14.15 12.52
C THR A 33 -24.52 13.15 11.82
N VAL A 34 -25.06 12.33 10.90
CA VAL A 34 -24.28 11.27 10.23
C VAL A 34 -23.33 11.88 9.19
N ARG A 35 -23.84 12.79 8.36
CA ARG A 35 -23.14 13.42 7.23
C ARG A 35 -22.50 12.38 6.32
N PRO A 36 -23.30 11.55 5.63
CA PRO A 36 -22.78 10.42 4.86
C PRO A 36 -22.04 10.86 3.60
N HIS A 37 -21.20 9.97 3.08
CA HIS A 37 -20.58 10.09 1.76
C HIS A 37 -21.46 9.43 0.69
N ALA A 38 -22.23 8.40 1.04
CA ALA A 38 -23.20 7.75 0.16
C ALA A 38 -24.42 7.23 0.94
N VAL A 39 -25.55 7.07 0.25
CA VAL A 39 -26.77 6.44 0.79
C VAL A 39 -27.16 5.26 -0.10
N LEU A 40 -27.34 4.08 0.48
CA LEU A 40 -27.76 2.85 -0.20
C LEU A 40 -29.13 2.42 0.32
N ILE A 41 -30.05 2.08 -0.58
CA ILE A 41 -31.45 1.79 -0.25
C ILE A 41 -31.83 0.42 -0.78
N THR A 42 -32.28 -0.47 0.11
CA THR A 42 -32.57 -1.88 -0.21
C THR A 42 -34.06 -2.16 -0.35
N GLY A 43 -34.80 -1.29 -1.03
CA GLY A 43 -36.20 -1.54 -1.43
C GLY A 43 -37.28 -1.17 -0.43
N ASP A 44 -38.52 -1.41 -0.87
CA ASP A 44 -39.78 -1.02 -0.24
C ASP A 44 -39.84 0.49 0.01
N VAL A 45 -39.68 1.21 -1.11
CA VAL A 45 -39.74 2.68 -1.14
C VAL A 45 -41.16 3.17 -0.93
N THR A 46 -42.13 2.45 -1.49
CA THR A 46 -43.56 2.79 -1.49
C THR A 46 -44.39 1.59 -1.03
N ASP A 47 -45.63 1.78 -0.58
CA ASP A 47 -46.51 0.67 -0.16
C ASP A 47 -47.19 -0.01 -1.35
N SER A 48 -47.47 0.74 -2.43
CA SER A 48 -48.34 0.28 -3.52
C SER A 48 -47.82 0.61 -4.93
N ALA A 49 -46.63 1.20 -5.07
CA ALA A 49 -46.07 1.69 -6.33
C ALA A 49 -46.99 2.71 -7.04
N GLY A 50 -47.66 3.55 -6.25
CA GLY A 50 -48.47 4.65 -6.74
C GLY A 50 -47.62 5.79 -7.31
N GLU A 51 -48.15 6.54 -8.28
CA GLU A 51 -47.44 7.69 -8.86
C GLU A 51 -47.16 8.77 -7.81
N ALA A 52 -48.18 9.16 -7.04
CA ALA A 52 -48.03 10.10 -5.93
C ALA A 52 -47.11 9.58 -4.80
N GLU A 53 -46.98 8.26 -4.64
CA GLU A 53 -46.06 7.66 -3.67
C GLU A 53 -44.62 7.80 -4.15
N PHE A 54 -44.35 7.52 -5.43
CA PHE A 54 -43.03 7.71 -6.04
C PHE A 54 -42.63 9.18 -6.14
N ASP A 55 -43.57 10.08 -6.42
CA ASP A 55 -43.31 11.52 -6.40
C ASP A 55 -42.90 11.99 -5.00
N LEU A 56 -43.64 11.56 -3.97
CA LEU A 56 -43.31 11.86 -2.58
C LEU A 56 -41.95 11.27 -2.19
N ALA A 57 -41.70 10.00 -2.54
CA ALA A 57 -40.44 9.32 -2.26
C ALA A 57 -39.27 10.04 -2.93
N SER A 58 -39.39 10.39 -4.22
CA SER A 58 -38.37 11.12 -4.97
C SER A 58 -38.07 12.47 -4.32
N GLN A 59 -39.10 13.26 -3.96
CA GLN A 59 -38.92 14.53 -3.25
C GLN A 59 -38.19 14.34 -1.91
N CYS A 60 -38.60 13.34 -1.12
CA CYS A 60 -38.03 13.05 0.18
C CYS A 60 -36.57 12.59 0.09
N LEU A 61 -36.27 11.62 -0.78
CA LEU A 61 -34.91 11.09 -0.94
C LEU A 61 -33.96 12.13 -1.54
N ASN A 62 -34.42 12.98 -2.46
CA ASN A 62 -33.62 14.08 -3.00
C ASN A 62 -33.28 15.17 -1.97
N SER A 63 -33.98 15.23 -0.83
CA SER A 63 -33.67 16.13 0.29
C SER A 63 -32.50 15.66 1.16
N LEU A 64 -32.00 14.43 0.96
CA LEU A 64 -30.78 13.95 1.61
C LEU A 64 -29.54 14.69 1.08
N GLN A 65 -28.49 14.72 1.90
CA GLN A 65 -27.22 15.35 1.60
C GLN A 65 -26.08 14.34 1.75
N THR A 66 -25.10 14.41 0.86
CA THR A 66 -23.87 13.62 0.91
C THR A 66 -22.64 14.52 0.84
N GLN A 67 -21.52 14.03 1.36
CA GLN A 67 -20.21 14.71 1.36
C GLN A 67 -19.36 14.40 0.11
N ALA A 68 -19.91 13.71 -0.89
CA ALA A 68 -19.12 13.24 -2.02
C ALA A 68 -18.63 14.42 -2.90
N ASP A 69 -17.33 14.66 -2.90
CA ASP A 69 -16.61 15.51 -3.85
C ASP A 69 -15.87 14.62 -4.85
N GLY A 70 -16.52 14.23 -5.96
CA GLY A 70 -15.85 13.51 -7.04
C GLY A 70 -16.72 12.57 -7.86
N GLY A 71 -17.11 12.99 -9.07
CA GLY A 71 -17.59 12.12 -10.16
C GLY A 71 -19.04 11.66 -10.09
N ASP A 72 -19.49 11.11 -8.96
CA ASP A 72 -20.86 10.62 -8.81
C ASP A 72 -21.82 11.71 -8.28
N THR A 73 -22.73 12.15 -9.15
CA THR A 73 -23.72 13.20 -8.83
C THR A 73 -24.94 12.68 -8.08
N GLN A 74 -25.09 11.36 -7.98
CA GLN A 74 -26.28 10.74 -7.41
C GLN A 74 -26.14 10.58 -5.90
N LYS A 75 -27.06 11.20 -5.17
CA LYS A 75 -27.07 11.23 -3.69
C LYS A 75 -27.33 9.88 -3.04
N PHE A 76 -28.00 8.98 -3.74
CA PHE A 76 -28.34 7.65 -3.26
C PHE A 76 -28.30 6.61 -4.36
N ARG A 77 -28.22 5.33 -3.97
CA ARG A 77 -28.36 4.16 -4.82
C ARG A 77 -29.45 3.24 -4.32
N ILE A 78 -30.20 2.62 -5.22
CA ILE A 78 -31.42 1.90 -4.86
C ILE A 78 -31.66 0.62 -5.66
N VAL A 79 -32.25 -0.37 -4.98
CA VAL A 79 -32.91 -1.52 -5.60
C VAL A 79 -34.39 -1.54 -5.19
N ALA A 80 -35.23 -2.17 -6.00
CA ALA A 80 -36.66 -2.26 -5.72
C ALA A 80 -36.97 -3.31 -4.64
N GLY A 81 -37.95 -3.03 -3.79
CA GLY A 81 -38.56 -4.03 -2.92
C GLY A 81 -39.79 -4.67 -3.56
N ASN A 82 -40.48 -5.51 -2.79
CA ASN A 82 -41.67 -6.16 -3.29
C ASN A 82 -42.80 -5.15 -3.46
N HIS A 83 -43.01 -4.23 -2.52
CA HIS A 83 -44.09 -3.24 -2.60
C HIS A 83 -43.92 -2.25 -3.76
N ASP A 84 -42.68 -2.03 -4.21
CA ASP A 84 -42.36 -1.20 -5.37
C ASP A 84 -42.74 -1.85 -6.71
N ARG A 85 -42.96 -3.17 -6.72
CA ARG A 85 -43.30 -3.96 -7.91
C ARG A 85 -44.66 -4.67 -7.83
N PHE A 86 -45.25 -4.81 -6.63
CA PHE A 86 -46.33 -5.76 -6.36
C PHE A 86 -47.65 -5.49 -7.11
N LEU A 87 -48.36 -6.56 -7.48
CA LEU A 87 -49.50 -6.60 -8.41
C LEU A 87 -50.90 -6.49 -7.76
N TYR A 88 -51.06 -6.80 -6.47
CA TYR A 88 -52.34 -6.72 -5.77
C TYR A 88 -52.29 -5.71 -4.62
N ARG A 89 -53.39 -5.01 -4.33
CA ARG A 89 -53.44 -3.99 -3.26
C ARG A 89 -53.18 -4.60 -1.88
N GLY A 90 -51.91 -4.65 -1.45
CA GLY A 90 -51.45 -4.95 -0.09
C GLY A 90 -51.99 -6.24 0.53
N ASN A 91 -51.86 -6.36 1.85
CA ASN A 91 -52.28 -7.51 2.68
C ASN A 91 -53.81 -7.67 2.85
N HIS A 92 -54.65 -7.23 1.90
CA HIS A 92 -56.11 -7.39 2.03
C HIS A 92 -56.57 -8.81 1.67
N PRO A 93 -57.37 -9.49 2.53
CA PRO A 93 -57.74 -10.89 2.36
C PRO A 93 -58.58 -11.15 1.08
N PRO A 94 -58.52 -12.36 0.52
CA PRO A 94 -58.99 -12.65 -0.84
C PRO A 94 -60.47 -13.08 -0.87
N PHE A 95 -61.37 -12.31 -0.27
CA PHE A 95 -62.81 -12.61 -0.34
C PHE A 95 -63.50 -11.73 -1.38
N GLY A 96 -63.40 -12.11 -2.65
CA GLY A 96 -64.17 -11.49 -3.74
C GLY A 96 -63.84 -12.02 -5.14
N ILE A 97 -64.84 -12.58 -5.82
CA ILE A 97 -64.75 -13.26 -7.13
C ILE A 97 -64.35 -12.29 -8.28
N ALA A 98 -64.52 -10.98 -8.08
CA ALA A 98 -64.17 -9.94 -9.07
C ALA A 98 -62.67 -9.63 -9.19
N ARG A 99 -61.79 -10.31 -8.45
CA ARG A 99 -60.33 -10.07 -8.42
C ARG A 99 -59.50 -11.12 -9.18
N LEU A 100 -60.11 -11.98 -9.99
CA LEU A 100 -59.42 -13.08 -10.70
C LEU A 100 -58.98 -12.75 -12.14
N LEU A 101 -59.14 -11.51 -12.61
CA LEU A 101 -58.66 -11.10 -13.93
C LEU A 101 -57.21 -10.60 -13.84
N PRO A 102 -56.22 -11.26 -14.48
CA PRO A 102 -54.85 -10.76 -14.53
C PRO A 102 -54.86 -9.46 -15.33
N SER A 103 -54.70 -8.33 -14.65
CA SER A 103 -54.58 -7.04 -15.32
C SER A 103 -53.29 -7.01 -16.16
N ARG A 104 -53.31 -6.28 -17.29
CA ARG A 104 -52.14 -5.98 -18.13
C ARG A 104 -51.09 -5.08 -17.43
N TRP A 105 -51.17 -4.92 -16.12
CA TRP A 105 -50.58 -3.87 -15.27
C TRP A 105 -49.19 -4.10 -14.61
N PRO A 106 -48.56 -5.30 -14.58
CA PRO A 106 -47.27 -5.48 -13.89
C PRO A 106 -46.15 -4.61 -14.46
N LYS A 107 -46.12 -4.51 -15.80
CA LYS A 107 -45.10 -3.73 -16.52
C LYS A 107 -45.18 -2.24 -16.20
N ASP A 108 -46.35 -1.72 -15.86
CA ASP A 108 -46.54 -0.28 -15.62
C ASP A 108 -45.97 0.15 -14.26
N LYS A 109 -46.06 -0.70 -13.22
CA LYS A 109 -45.46 -0.40 -11.91
C LYS A 109 -43.93 -0.46 -11.95
N GLN A 110 -43.39 -1.51 -12.56
CA GLN A 110 -41.95 -1.61 -12.81
C GLN A 110 -41.46 -0.40 -13.61
N ARG A 111 -42.15 -0.03 -14.70
CA ARG A 111 -41.80 1.18 -15.49
C ARG A 111 -41.83 2.46 -14.67
N ARG A 112 -42.73 2.60 -13.70
CA ARG A 112 -42.79 3.79 -12.82
C ARG A 112 -41.60 3.84 -11.88
N PHE A 113 -41.27 2.75 -11.20
CA PHE A 113 -40.06 2.68 -10.38
C PHE A 113 -38.83 2.97 -11.24
N ASP A 114 -38.71 2.22 -12.34
CA ASP A 114 -37.57 2.28 -13.25
C ASP A 114 -37.41 3.70 -13.84
N GLY A 115 -38.52 4.37 -14.18
CA GLY A 115 -38.55 5.74 -14.70
C GLY A 115 -38.30 6.82 -13.64
N THR A 116 -38.80 6.64 -12.41
CA THR A 116 -38.60 7.61 -11.32
C THR A 116 -37.15 7.63 -10.84
N PHE A 117 -36.53 6.44 -10.73
CA PHE A 117 -35.20 6.29 -10.15
C PHE A 117 -34.15 5.83 -11.17
N GLN A 118 -34.33 6.12 -12.45
CA GLN A 118 -33.48 5.58 -13.53
C GLN A 118 -31.99 5.78 -13.27
N ALA A 119 -31.60 6.95 -12.78
CA ALA A 119 -30.19 7.30 -12.55
C ALA A 119 -29.63 6.76 -11.23
N GLN A 120 -30.48 6.47 -10.24
CA GLN A 120 -30.08 6.03 -8.90
C GLN A 120 -30.10 4.50 -8.76
N GLN A 121 -30.72 3.79 -9.69
CA GLN A 121 -30.81 2.35 -9.61
C GLN A 121 -29.45 1.68 -9.77
N VAL A 122 -29.28 0.59 -9.04
CA VAL A 122 -28.23 -0.39 -9.31
C VAL A 122 -28.93 -1.61 -9.92
N PRO A 123 -28.99 -1.74 -11.24
CA PRO A 123 -29.58 -2.91 -11.86
C PRO A 123 -28.64 -4.12 -11.74
N HIS A 124 -29.17 -5.32 -11.92
CA HIS A 124 -28.41 -6.58 -11.82
C HIS A 124 -27.41 -6.79 -12.96
N ASN A 125 -27.70 -6.19 -14.11
CA ASN A 125 -26.93 -6.34 -15.34
C ASN A 125 -25.87 -5.24 -15.55
N ALA A 126 -25.85 -4.20 -14.70
CA ALA A 126 -24.86 -3.13 -14.77
C ALA A 126 -24.39 -2.75 -13.35
N PRO A 127 -23.11 -3.02 -13.00
CA PRO A 127 -22.57 -2.61 -11.71
C PRO A 127 -22.45 -1.09 -11.63
N CYS A 128 -22.41 -0.56 -10.41
CA CYS A 128 -22.12 0.84 -10.15
C CYS A 128 -20.87 0.97 -9.27
N ASP A 129 -19.85 1.66 -9.76
CA ASP A 129 -18.61 1.88 -9.01
C ASP A 129 -18.64 3.27 -8.36
N LEU A 130 -18.22 3.34 -7.10
CA LEU A 130 -18.09 4.56 -6.31
C LEU A 130 -16.62 4.75 -5.89
N GLU A 131 -16.13 5.99 -5.95
CA GLU A 131 -14.86 6.38 -5.34
C GLU A 131 -15.15 7.37 -4.21
N LEU A 132 -14.92 6.98 -2.96
CA LEU A 132 -15.22 7.79 -1.78
C LEU A 132 -13.94 8.06 -1.00
N CYS A 133 -13.63 9.33 -0.73
CA CYS A 133 -12.45 9.72 0.04
C CYS A 133 -12.87 10.40 1.35
N ALA A 134 -12.32 9.92 2.47
CA ALA A 134 -12.42 10.64 3.73
C ALA A 134 -11.36 11.75 3.75
N ALA A 135 -11.77 13.00 3.92
CA ALA A 135 -10.90 14.18 3.97
C ALA A 135 -10.00 14.34 2.71
N PRO A 136 -10.58 14.68 1.53
CA PRO A 136 -9.83 14.80 0.26
C PRO A 136 -8.71 15.84 0.29
N GLU A 137 -8.83 16.85 1.15
CA GLU A 137 -7.83 17.90 1.36
C GLU A 137 -6.60 17.41 2.16
N SER A 138 -6.71 16.25 2.82
CA SER A 138 -5.64 15.70 3.65
C SER A 138 -4.65 14.89 2.79
N PRO A 139 -3.32 15.09 2.95
CA PRO A 139 -2.32 14.23 2.33
C PRO A 139 -2.38 12.77 2.83
N HIS A 140 -3.17 12.50 3.87
CA HIS A 140 -3.44 11.18 4.44
C HIS A 140 -4.85 10.66 4.12
N GLY A 141 -5.62 11.36 3.26
CA GLY A 141 -6.94 10.93 2.84
C GLY A 141 -6.89 9.60 2.10
N VAL A 142 -7.68 8.62 2.55
CA VAL A 142 -7.74 7.29 1.94
C VAL A 142 -8.97 7.20 1.04
N THR A 143 -8.74 7.02 -0.26
CA THR A 143 -9.81 6.77 -1.24
C THR A 143 -10.19 5.30 -1.26
N TRP A 144 -11.49 5.05 -1.14
CA TRP A 144 -12.15 3.75 -1.24
C TRP A 144 -12.77 3.57 -2.63
N LYS A 145 -12.38 2.50 -3.33
CA LYS A 145 -13.02 2.05 -4.58
C LYS A 145 -14.03 0.96 -4.27
N ILE A 146 -15.30 1.23 -4.48
CA ILE A 146 -16.40 0.36 -4.07
C ILE A 146 -17.20 -0.05 -5.29
N ARG A 147 -17.45 -1.35 -5.48
CA ARG A 147 -18.40 -1.84 -6.48
C ARG A 147 -19.73 -2.18 -5.82
N LEU A 148 -20.80 -1.63 -6.36
CA LEU A 148 -22.17 -1.94 -6.00
C LEU A 148 -22.80 -2.86 -7.05
N LEU A 149 -23.49 -3.89 -6.56
CA LEU A 149 -24.17 -4.89 -7.37
C LEU A 149 -25.63 -4.99 -6.92
N GLY A 150 -26.57 -4.74 -7.83
CA GLY A 150 -27.99 -4.84 -7.51
C GLY A 150 -28.53 -6.23 -7.77
N LEU A 151 -29.45 -6.69 -6.92
CA LEU A 151 -30.19 -7.94 -7.13
C LEU A 151 -31.68 -7.65 -7.01
N ASP A 152 -32.42 -8.00 -8.06
CA ASP A 152 -33.87 -7.95 -8.02
C ASP A 152 -34.41 -9.27 -7.47
N SER A 153 -34.80 -9.28 -6.20
CA SER A 153 -35.47 -10.40 -5.54
C SER A 153 -37.00 -10.35 -5.65
N SER A 154 -37.54 -9.34 -6.35
CA SER A 154 -38.96 -9.05 -6.47
C SER A 154 -39.50 -9.30 -7.89
N ALA A 155 -38.64 -9.58 -8.86
CA ALA A 155 -39.03 -9.77 -10.27
C ALA A 155 -39.87 -11.05 -10.50
N ASP A 156 -39.55 -12.14 -9.80
CA ASP A 156 -40.18 -13.46 -9.99
C ASP A 156 -41.25 -13.78 -8.94
N GLN A 157 -41.80 -12.78 -8.24
CA GLN A 157 -42.77 -13.02 -7.17
C GLN A 157 -44.07 -13.61 -7.70
N LYS A 158 -44.45 -14.77 -7.15
CA LYS A 158 -45.69 -15.47 -7.52
C LYS A 158 -46.76 -15.37 -6.43
N TRP A 159 -46.40 -15.47 -5.15
CA TRP A 159 -47.33 -15.53 -4.01
C TRP A 159 -46.72 -14.97 -2.71
N PHE A 160 -47.56 -14.45 -1.80
CA PHE A 160 -47.23 -14.13 -0.38
C PHE A 160 -46.00 -13.25 -0.09
N ALA A 161 -45.62 -12.36 -1.01
CA ALA A 161 -44.42 -11.50 -0.88
C ALA A 161 -43.10 -12.28 -0.74
N GLN A 162 -43.03 -13.54 -1.22
CA GLN A 162 -41.79 -14.31 -1.26
C GLN A 162 -40.75 -13.69 -2.19
N GLY A 163 -39.48 -13.75 -1.79
CA GLY A 163 -38.37 -13.36 -2.65
C GLY A 163 -37.91 -14.49 -3.57
N HIS A 164 -37.47 -14.16 -4.78
CA HIS A 164 -36.66 -15.05 -5.62
C HIS A 164 -35.73 -14.23 -6.51
N VAL A 165 -34.45 -14.61 -6.56
CA VAL A 165 -33.49 -13.99 -7.50
C VAL A 165 -33.30 -14.92 -8.69
N ASN A 166 -33.55 -14.44 -9.91
CA ASN A 166 -33.35 -15.24 -11.11
C ASN A 166 -31.89 -15.72 -11.22
N PRO A 167 -31.63 -17.01 -11.53
CA PRO A 167 -30.27 -17.51 -11.74
C PRO A 167 -29.43 -16.71 -12.75
N SER A 168 -30.03 -16.13 -13.79
CA SER A 168 -29.30 -15.25 -14.72
C SER A 168 -28.79 -13.97 -14.04
N HIS A 169 -29.60 -13.36 -13.16
CA HIS A 169 -29.18 -12.20 -12.39
C HIS A 169 -28.03 -12.54 -11.44
N ILE A 170 -28.08 -13.72 -10.80
CA ILE A 170 -26.98 -14.22 -9.96
C ILE A 170 -25.70 -14.34 -10.79
N HIS A 171 -25.80 -14.94 -11.99
CA HIS A 171 -24.66 -15.08 -12.91
C HIS A 171 -24.08 -13.72 -13.32
N GLU A 172 -24.90 -12.74 -13.67
CA GLU A 172 -24.46 -11.40 -14.07
C GLU A 172 -23.78 -10.63 -12.93
N VAL A 173 -24.32 -10.73 -11.71
CA VAL A 173 -23.72 -10.16 -10.51
C VAL A 173 -22.37 -10.83 -10.20
N CYS A 174 -22.29 -12.15 -10.29
CA CYS A 174 -21.05 -12.89 -10.09
C CYS A 174 -19.98 -12.53 -11.13
N HIS A 175 -20.38 -12.42 -12.41
CA HIS A 175 -19.50 -11.97 -13.50
C HIS A 175 -18.99 -10.55 -13.27
N SER A 176 -19.85 -9.65 -12.79
CA SER A 176 -19.48 -8.28 -12.45
C SER A 176 -18.55 -8.19 -11.25
N ALA A 177 -18.77 -9.02 -10.23
CA ALA A 177 -17.89 -9.14 -9.06
C ALA A 177 -16.50 -9.66 -9.43
N ALA A 178 -16.42 -10.67 -10.31
CA ALA A 178 -15.15 -11.23 -10.78
C ALA A 178 -14.28 -10.18 -11.51
N LYS A 179 -14.90 -9.20 -12.16
CA LYS A 179 -14.23 -8.06 -12.81
C LYS A 179 -13.86 -6.92 -11.86
N ALA A 180 -14.12 -7.05 -10.55
CA ALA A 180 -13.87 -6.01 -9.54
C ALA A 180 -12.46 -6.14 -8.93
N GLN A 181 -11.45 -6.33 -9.79
CA GLN A 181 -10.10 -6.71 -9.39
C GLN A 181 -9.38 -5.62 -8.59
N ASP A 182 -9.65 -4.36 -8.89
CA ASP A 182 -9.03 -3.20 -8.24
C ASP A 182 -9.95 -2.51 -7.23
N CYS A 183 -11.15 -3.05 -7.01
CA CYS A 183 -12.07 -2.55 -5.99
C CYS A 183 -11.63 -2.99 -4.59
N ASP A 184 -11.68 -2.06 -3.64
CA ASP A 184 -11.41 -2.30 -2.22
C ASP A 184 -12.54 -3.10 -1.55
N LEU A 185 -13.78 -2.84 -1.96
CA LEU A 185 -14.99 -3.39 -1.34
C LEU A 185 -16.05 -3.68 -2.41
N VAL A 186 -16.71 -4.84 -2.33
CA VAL A 186 -17.83 -5.22 -3.21
C VAL A 186 -19.08 -5.43 -2.37
N ILE A 187 -20.14 -4.67 -2.66
CA ILE A 187 -21.40 -4.67 -1.91
C ILE A 187 -22.54 -5.10 -2.82
N ALA A 188 -23.30 -6.11 -2.41
CA ALA A 188 -24.56 -6.49 -3.05
C ALA A 188 -25.76 -5.86 -2.32
N LEU A 189 -26.73 -5.35 -3.09
CA LEU A 189 -28.00 -4.81 -2.61
C LEU A 189 -29.13 -5.75 -3.01
N VAL A 190 -29.92 -6.21 -2.06
CA VAL A 190 -31.09 -7.07 -2.30
C VAL A 190 -32.18 -6.75 -1.31
N HIS A 191 -33.45 -6.74 -1.69
CA HIS A 191 -34.51 -6.41 -0.73
C HIS A 191 -34.79 -7.54 0.29
N HIS A 192 -35.18 -8.72 -0.20
CA HIS A 192 -35.52 -9.85 0.67
C HIS A 192 -34.30 -10.35 1.46
N HIS A 193 -34.54 -10.69 2.73
CA HIS A 193 -33.53 -11.26 3.60
C HIS A 193 -33.01 -12.60 3.09
N VAL A 194 -31.69 -12.79 3.20
CA VAL A 194 -31.01 -13.99 2.67
C VAL A 194 -30.87 -15.08 3.74
N LEU A 195 -30.89 -14.70 5.03
CA LEU A 195 -30.93 -15.62 6.15
C LEU A 195 -32.15 -15.35 7.02
N PRO A 196 -32.70 -16.40 7.67
CA PRO A 196 -33.73 -16.22 8.70
C PRO A 196 -33.25 -15.29 9.81
N ILE A 197 -34.17 -14.47 10.35
CA ILE A 197 -33.87 -13.48 11.38
C ILE A 197 -34.44 -13.98 12.73
N PRO A 198 -33.60 -14.31 13.73
CA PRO A 198 -34.06 -14.91 14.98
C PRO A 198 -35.14 -14.10 15.71
N SER A 199 -34.97 -12.77 15.79
CA SER A 199 -35.95 -11.90 16.45
C SER A 199 -37.33 -11.86 15.77
N VAL A 200 -37.40 -12.21 14.49
CA VAL A 200 -38.66 -12.32 13.73
C VAL A 200 -39.29 -13.69 14.00
N GLU A 201 -38.49 -14.76 13.97
CA GLU A 201 -38.94 -16.11 14.29
C GLU A 201 -39.55 -16.20 15.69
N GLU A 202 -38.95 -15.54 16.68
CA GLU A 202 -39.47 -15.49 18.05
C GLU A 202 -40.87 -14.85 18.11
N ARG A 203 -41.15 -13.86 17.24
CA ARG A 203 -42.43 -13.12 17.20
C ARG A 203 -43.53 -13.84 16.40
N LYS A 204 -43.18 -14.71 15.44
CA LYS A 204 -44.16 -15.46 14.61
C LYS A 204 -44.92 -16.50 15.46
N GLY A 205 -46.24 -16.64 15.24
CA GLY A 205 -47.07 -17.64 15.94
C GLY A 205 -46.74 -19.09 15.53
N GLN A 206 -47.24 -20.10 16.26
CA GLN A 206 -46.95 -21.52 15.96
C GLN A 206 -47.34 -21.95 14.52
N LEU A 207 -48.42 -21.38 13.97
CA LEU A 207 -48.89 -21.67 12.61
C LEU A 207 -48.08 -20.95 11.52
N GLU A 208 -47.62 -19.72 11.81
CA GLU A 208 -46.76 -18.91 10.92
C GLU A 208 -45.32 -19.43 10.91
N LYS A 209 -44.86 -20.05 12.01
CA LYS A 209 -43.57 -20.76 12.08
C LYS A 209 -43.50 -22.00 11.18
N LEU A 210 -44.65 -22.61 10.84
CA LEU A 210 -44.72 -23.78 9.97
C LEU A 210 -44.64 -23.42 8.48
N ILE A 211 -44.84 -22.14 8.12
CA ILE A 211 -44.88 -21.67 6.75
C ILE A 211 -44.06 -20.38 6.69
N ASP A 212 -42.74 -20.49 6.48
CA ASP A 212 -41.91 -19.31 6.23
C ASP A 212 -42.22 -18.76 4.83
N ALA A 213 -43.32 -18.02 4.73
CA ALA A 213 -43.97 -17.66 3.49
C ALA A 213 -43.44 -16.37 2.86
N THR A 214 -42.45 -15.70 3.45
CA THR A 214 -41.91 -14.39 3.02
C THR A 214 -40.41 -14.42 2.70
N GLY A 215 -39.73 -15.52 3.03
CA GLY A 215 -38.30 -15.68 2.80
C GLY A 215 -37.88 -15.75 1.33
N LEU A 216 -36.59 -15.58 1.09
CA LEU A 216 -35.97 -15.75 -0.22
C LEU A 216 -35.83 -17.24 -0.57
N LEU A 217 -36.58 -17.73 -1.57
CA LEU A 217 -36.71 -19.15 -1.90
C LEU A 217 -35.39 -19.84 -2.28
N ASN A 218 -34.49 -19.13 -2.96
CA ASN A 218 -33.22 -19.66 -3.43
C ASN A 218 -32.00 -19.04 -2.71
N SER A 219 -32.18 -18.68 -1.44
CA SER A 219 -31.14 -18.06 -0.59
C SER A 219 -29.85 -18.86 -0.51
N GLY A 220 -29.92 -20.18 -0.37
CA GLY A 220 -28.72 -21.05 -0.32
C GLY A 220 -27.88 -20.96 -1.60
N THR A 221 -28.53 -21.00 -2.76
CA THR A 221 -27.88 -20.83 -4.07
C THR A 221 -27.25 -19.44 -4.18
N LEU A 222 -27.97 -18.40 -3.75
CA LEU A 222 -27.46 -17.04 -3.76
C LEU A 222 -26.24 -16.88 -2.84
N MET A 223 -26.31 -17.28 -1.57
CA MET A 223 -25.19 -17.15 -0.62
C MET A 223 -23.95 -17.88 -1.08
N ALA A 224 -24.10 -19.11 -1.57
CA ALA A 224 -22.98 -19.88 -2.10
C ALA A 224 -22.35 -19.16 -3.30
N ALA A 225 -23.14 -18.57 -4.18
CA ALA A 225 -22.65 -17.77 -5.29
C ALA A 225 -21.94 -16.49 -4.82
N LEU A 226 -22.52 -15.75 -3.88
CA LEU A 226 -21.95 -14.49 -3.39
C LEU A 226 -20.60 -14.71 -2.69
N SER A 227 -20.52 -15.71 -1.81
CA SER A 227 -19.30 -16.07 -1.09
C SER A 227 -18.21 -16.59 -2.02
N ARG A 228 -18.57 -17.46 -2.98
CA ARG A 228 -17.62 -17.93 -3.99
C ARG A 228 -17.13 -16.83 -4.90
N ASN A 229 -17.85 -15.74 -5.10
CA ASN A 229 -17.47 -14.66 -6.02
C ASN A 229 -16.92 -13.42 -5.29
N GLN A 230 -16.51 -13.57 -4.03
CA GLN A 230 -15.84 -12.53 -3.25
C GLN A 230 -16.65 -11.22 -3.20
N ILE A 231 -17.97 -11.34 -3.01
CA ILE A 231 -18.78 -10.22 -2.54
C ILE A 231 -18.57 -10.11 -1.02
N ASP A 232 -18.22 -8.92 -0.55
CA ASP A 232 -17.81 -8.70 0.83
C ASP A 232 -19.04 -8.44 1.73
N LEU A 233 -19.97 -7.59 1.28
CA LEU A 233 -21.17 -7.22 2.04
C LEU A 233 -22.45 -7.49 1.23
N VAL A 234 -23.51 -7.91 1.93
CA VAL A 234 -24.88 -7.94 1.39
C VAL A 234 -25.77 -7.12 2.28
N LEU A 235 -26.36 -6.07 1.71
CA LEU A 235 -27.31 -5.20 2.40
C LEU A 235 -28.72 -5.59 1.99
N HIS A 236 -29.62 -5.74 2.98
CA HIS A 236 -31.00 -6.13 2.76
C HIS A 236 -32.01 -5.56 3.77
N GLY A 237 -33.29 -5.88 3.58
CA GLY A 237 -34.42 -5.44 4.40
C GLY A 237 -35.57 -6.45 4.46
N HIS A 238 -36.79 -6.00 4.17
CA HIS A 238 -38.06 -6.75 4.05
C HIS A 238 -38.77 -7.08 5.38
N GLU A 239 -38.05 -7.59 6.37
CA GLU A 239 -38.68 -8.06 7.63
C GLU A 239 -38.79 -6.97 8.70
N HIS A 240 -38.45 -5.72 8.37
CA HIS A 240 -38.46 -4.56 9.27
C HIS A 240 -37.66 -4.78 10.57
N ALA A 241 -36.76 -5.76 10.59
CA ALA A 241 -36.00 -6.17 11.76
C ALA A 241 -34.49 -6.04 11.50
N PRO A 242 -33.75 -5.31 12.36
CA PRO A 242 -32.31 -5.22 12.22
C PRO A 242 -31.65 -6.54 12.60
N HIS A 243 -30.71 -6.98 11.78
CA HIS A 243 -29.98 -8.22 11.98
C HIS A 243 -28.63 -8.16 11.29
N GLN A 244 -27.70 -8.98 11.77
CA GLN A 244 -26.38 -9.13 11.19
C GLN A 244 -25.97 -10.59 11.31
N ALA A 245 -25.36 -11.10 10.25
CA ALA A 245 -24.78 -12.43 10.21
C ALA A 245 -23.51 -12.42 9.36
N ARG A 246 -22.69 -13.46 9.50
CA ARG A 246 -21.55 -13.71 8.63
C ARG A 246 -21.71 -15.12 8.07
N PHE A 247 -21.69 -15.23 6.75
CA PHE A 247 -21.76 -16.50 6.05
C PHE A 247 -20.38 -16.84 5.51
N ALA A 248 -19.82 -17.96 5.97
CA ALA A 248 -18.57 -18.51 5.48
C ALA A 248 -18.91 -19.70 4.56
N GLY A 249 -18.54 -19.61 3.28
CA GLY A 249 -18.66 -20.76 2.38
C GLY A 249 -17.65 -21.85 2.74
N ALA A 250 -17.98 -23.11 2.47
CA ALA A 250 -17.10 -24.26 2.74
C ALA A 250 -16.07 -24.53 1.63
N ASP A 251 -16.11 -23.76 0.54
CA ASP A 251 -15.22 -23.89 -0.61
C ASP A 251 -13.84 -23.30 -0.28
N GLU A 252 -12.74 -23.86 -0.81
CA GLU A 252 -11.39 -23.31 -0.58
C GLU A 252 -11.25 -21.87 -1.10
N LEU A 253 -12.11 -21.50 -2.06
CA LEU A 253 -12.15 -20.19 -2.69
C LEU A 253 -13.24 -19.29 -2.09
N ALA A 254 -14.07 -19.79 -1.17
CA ALA A 254 -15.09 -18.99 -0.53
C ALA A 254 -14.45 -18.02 0.47
N THR A 255 -14.89 -16.77 0.43
CA THR A 255 -14.63 -15.81 1.50
C THR A 255 -15.87 -15.58 2.33
N ASP A 256 -15.68 -15.08 3.54
CA ASP A 256 -16.79 -14.69 4.37
C ASP A 256 -17.55 -13.52 3.75
N VAL A 257 -18.87 -13.53 3.91
CA VAL A 257 -19.77 -12.47 3.46
C VAL A 257 -20.52 -11.95 4.67
N ALA A 258 -20.48 -10.64 4.92
CA ALA A 258 -21.29 -10.04 5.97
C ALA A 258 -22.68 -9.69 5.44
N LEU A 259 -23.72 -10.16 6.12
CA LEU A 259 -25.12 -10.00 5.73
C LEU A 259 -25.79 -9.04 6.73
N ILE A 260 -26.32 -7.92 6.24
CA ILE A 260 -26.75 -6.80 7.08
C ILE A 260 -28.17 -6.38 6.72
N SER A 261 -29.09 -6.50 7.68
CA SER A 261 -30.47 -6.02 7.57
C SER A 261 -30.60 -4.59 8.13
N ALA A 262 -31.26 -3.70 7.40
CA ALA A 262 -31.50 -2.31 7.81
C ALA A 262 -32.49 -2.16 8.97
N GLY A 263 -33.47 -3.06 9.13
CA GLY A 263 -34.68 -2.75 9.91
C GLY A 263 -35.67 -1.92 9.07
N SER A 264 -36.46 -1.04 9.70
CA SER A 264 -37.32 -0.09 8.99
C SER A 264 -36.90 1.35 9.25
N THR A 265 -36.56 2.06 8.17
CA THR A 265 -36.03 3.43 8.24
C THR A 265 -37.04 4.41 8.84
N THR A 266 -38.32 4.18 8.64
CA THR A 266 -39.43 5.03 9.11
C THR A 266 -40.17 4.40 10.29
N GLY A 267 -39.72 3.23 10.76
CA GLY A 267 -40.39 2.46 11.79
C GLY A 267 -41.79 2.03 11.38
N ASP A 268 -42.01 1.87 10.07
CA ASP A 268 -43.31 1.49 9.54
C ASP A 268 -43.70 0.09 10.05
N GLU A 269 -44.97 -0.06 10.34
CA GLU A 269 -45.56 -1.36 10.63
C GLU A 269 -46.94 -1.38 9.96
N THR A 270 -47.25 -2.46 9.26
CA THR A 270 -48.48 -2.61 8.49
C THR A 270 -49.69 -2.26 9.36
N LEU A 271 -50.58 -1.38 8.86
CA LEU A 271 -51.76 -0.83 9.54
C LEU A 271 -51.50 0.12 10.72
N LYS A 272 -50.26 0.26 11.21
CA LYS A 272 -49.91 1.19 12.30
C LYS A 272 -49.18 2.45 11.81
N GLY A 273 -48.57 2.39 10.62
CA GLY A 273 -47.88 3.52 10.00
C GLY A 273 -46.51 3.82 10.62
N TRP A 274 -45.92 4.95 10.22
CA TRP A 274 -44.61 5.38 10.70
C TRP A 274 -44.59 5.69 12.19
N ASN A 275 -43.47 5.37 12.84
CA ASN A 275 -43.28 5.68 14.25
C ASN A 275 -41.79 5.88 14.56
N LEU A 276 -41.46 7.03 15.11
CA LEU A 276 -40.09 7.39 15.42
C LEU A 276 -39.40 6.39 16.35
N ASN A 277 -40.09 5.79 17.33
CA ASN A 277 -39.51 4.83 18.27
C ASN A 277 -39.23 3.44 17.65
N ARG A 278 -39.70 3.18 16.44
CA ARG A 278 -39.41 1.94 15.70
C ARG A 278 -38.40 2.16 14.57
N VAL A 279 -37.97 3.40 14.34
CA VAL A 279 -36.96 3.71 13.33
C VAL A 279 -35.69 2.93 13.63
N HIS A 280 -35.19 2.28 12.59
CA HIS A 280 -33.88 1.66 12.59
C HIS A 280 -33.24 1.79 11.21
N PHE A 281 -31.97 2.16 11.17
CA PHE A 281 -31.15 2.09 9.96
C PHE A 281 -29.67 1.93 10.31
N ASN A 282 -28.85 1.62 9.31
CA ASN A 282 -27.43 1.33 9.50
C ASN A 282 -26.54 2.47 8.99
N VAL A 283 -25.39 2.62 9.63
CA VAL A 283 -24.26 3.43 9.16
C VAL A 283 -23.04 2.53 9.08
N ILE A 284 -22.54 2.34 7.87
CA ILE A 284 -21.31 1.57 7.59
C ILE A 284 -20.15 2.58 7.58
N GLU A 285 -19.19 2.38 8.46
CA GLU A 285 -17.98 3.20 8.57
C GLU A 285 -16.81 2.45 7.92
N LEU A 286 -16.15 3.08 6.95
CA LEU A 286 -14.93 2.59 6.32
C LEU A 286 -13.76 3.41 6.83
N ASP A 287 -12.96 2.83 7.71
CA ASP A 287 -11.86 3.52 8.38
C ASP A 287 -10.63 3.62 7.46
N SER A 288 -9.74 4.58 7.73
CA SER A 288 -8.49 4.75 6.98
C SER A 288 -7.60 3.50 7.01
N ASP A 289 -7.76 2.65 8.03
CA ASP A 289 -7.02 1.39 8.17
C ASP A 289 -7.61 0.22 7.33
N ARG A 290 -8.50 0.52 6.38
CA ARG A 290 -9.18 -0.47 5.53
C ARG A 290 -10.03 -1.49 6.30
N SER A 291 -10.47 -1.16 7.52
CA SER A 291 -11.49 -1.92 8.24
C SER A 291 -12.90 -1.36 7.99
N VAL A 292 -13.89 -2.24 8.08
CA VAL A 292 -15.30 -1.93 7.83
C VAL A 292 -16.09 -2.21 9.10
N TRP A 293 -16.84 -1.21 9.56
CA TRP A 293 -17.60 -1.26 10.80
C TRP A 293 -19.07 -0.94 10.58
N LEU A 294 -19.92 -1.54 11.40
CA LEU A 294 -21.34 -1.27 11.47
C LEU A 294 -21.66 -0.46 12.73
N ARG A 295 -22.36 0.65 12.54
CA ARG A 295 -23.13 1.34 13.57
C ARG A 295 -24.61 1.30 13.21
N GLN A 296 -25.43 1.31 14.23
CA GLN A 296 -26.88 1.26 14.08
C GLN A 296 -27.49 2.50 14.70
N VAL A 297 -28.46 3.08 14.02
CA VAL A 297 -29.28 4.18 14.53
C VAL A 297 -30.63 3.61 14.90
N GLU A 298 -31.13 4.01 16.07
CA GLU A 298 -32.45 3.61 16.55
C GLU A 298 -33.23 4.83 17.04
N GLY A 299 -34.56 4.71 16.97
CA GLY A 299 -35.46 5.60 17.66
C GLY A 299 -35.66 5.23 19.12
N LYS A 300 -35.44 6.18 20.02
CA LYS A 300 -35.71 6.01 21.45
C LYS A 300 -36.23 7.31 22.05
N GLY A 301 -37.43 7.27 22.65
CA GLY A 301 -38.00 8.42 23.35
C GLY A 301 -38.27 9.62 22.43
N ALA A 302 -38.77 9.37 21.22
CA ALA A 302 -39.02 10.38 20.18
C ALA A 302 -37.76 11.13 19.69
N GLN A 303 -36.58 10.53 19.82
CA GLN A 303 -35.34 11.02 19.23
C GLN A 303 -34.59 9.87 18.55
N LEU A 304 -33.74 10.21 17.58
CA LEU A 304 -32.81 9.26 16.97
C LEU A 304 -31.47 9.32 17.68
N GLN A 305 -30.87 8.16 17.90
CA GLN A 305 -29.56 8.04 18.51
C GLN A 305 -28.79 6.86 17.91
N PHE A 306 -27.46 6.92 17.98
CA PHE A 306 -26.64 5.75 17.72
C PHE A 306 -26.78 4.75 18.87
N ARG A 307 -26.92 3.47 18.52
CA ARG A 307 -26.69 2.39 19.48
C ARG A 307 -25.26 2.46 20.02
N PRO A 308 -25.03 2.14 21.30
CA PRO A 308 -23.69 2.12 21.86
C PRO A 308 -22.77 1.12 21.13
N GLY A 309 -21.56 1.59 20.81
CA GLY A 309 -20.52 0.80 20.16
C GLY A 309 -20.66 0.70 18.64
N ARG A 310 -19.64 0.12 18.02
CA ARG A 310 -19.61 -0.28 16.61
C ARG A 310 -19.17 -1.74 16.53
N LYS A 311 -19.55 -2.44 15.46
CA LYS A 311 -19.24 -3.87 15.27
C LYS A 311 -18.43 -4.06 14.00
N ALA A 312 -17.33 -4.82 14.08
CA ALA A 312 -16.51 -5.11 12.91
C ALA A 312 -17.27 -6.01 11.94
N LEU A 313 -17.31 -5.61 10.67
CA LEU A 313 -17.84 -6.41 9.56
C LEU A 313 -16.72 -7.12 8.81
N MET A 314 -15.68 -6.36 8.43
CA MET A 314 -14.50 -6.84 7.72
C MET A 314 -13.23 -6.16 8.22
N THR A 315 -12.13 -6.89 8.22
CA THR A 315 -10.78 -6.37 8.48
C THR A 315 -10.05 -6.05 7.17
N SER A 316 -8.94 -5.30 7.27
CA SER A 316 -8.07 -5.04 6.10
C SER A 316 -7.50 -6.31 5.49
N THR A 317 -7.33 -7.37 6.27
CA THR A 317 -6.88 -8.69 5.77
C THR A 317 -7.99 -9.41 5.01
N ASP A 318 -9.24 -9.34 5.48
CA ASP A 318 -10.39 -9.93 4.78
C ASP A 318 -10.53 -9.31 3.37
N LEU A 319 -10.49 -7.97 3.29
CA LEU A 319 -10.64 -7.27 2.00
C LEU A 319 -9.47 -7.52 1.04
N ARG A 320 -8.24 -7.62 1.56
CA ARG A 320 -7.08 -7.98 0.74
C ARG A 320 -7.18 -9.41 0.21
N LEU A 321 -7.65 -10.36 1.03
CA LEU A 321 -7.90 -11.74 0.59
C LEU A 321 -8.94 -11.79 -0.53
N SER A 322 -10.09 -11.15 -0.36
CA SER A 322 -11.13 -11.08 -1.38
C SER A 322 -10.58 -10.55 -2.70
N ARG A 323 -9.83 -9.44 -2.66
CA ARG A 323 -9.19 -8.83 -3.83
C ARG A 323 -8.14 -9.73 -4.48
N PHE A 324 -7.30 -10.37 -3.68
CA PHE A 324 -6.29 -11.33 -4.13
C PHE A 324 -6.93 -12.49 -4.90
N ILE A 325 -8.01 -13.08 -4.38
CA ILE A 325 -8.72 -14.16 -5.08
C ILE A 325 -9.34 -13.65 -6.38
N ARG A 326 -9.97 -12.46 -6.39
CA ARG A 326 -10.54 -11.86 -7.63
C ARG A 326 -9.47 -11.65 -8.72
N ARG A 327 -8.28 -11.18 -8.35
CA ARG A 327 -7.16 -10.93 -9.28
C ARG A 327 -6.54 -12.22 -9.84
N ASN A 328 -6.55 -13.31 -9.05
CA ASN A 328 -5.98 -14.60 -9.44
C ASN A 328 -6.98 -15.57 -10.09
N ARG A 329 -8.24 -15.17 -10.22
CA ARG A 329 -9.28 -15.96 -10.89
C ARG A 329 -9.09 -15.96 -12.41
N ASN A 330 -9.39 -17.10 -13.04
CA ASN A 330 -9.46 -17.19 -14.50
C ASN A 330 -10.81 -16.66 -15.01
N LEU A 331 -10.80 -15.67 -15.91
CA LEU A 331 -12.01 -14.99 -16.43
C LEU A 331 -12.52 -15.58 -17.76
N GLY A 332 -12.11 -16.80 -18.15
CA GLY A 332 -12.52 -17.42 -19.42
C GLY A 332 -14.04 -17.53 -19.61
N GLU A 333 -14.53 -17.31 -20.84
CA GLU A 333 -15.96 -17.11 -21.17
C GLU A 333 -16.90 -18.28 -20.82
N GLN A 334 -16.38 -19.49 -20.58
CA GLN A 334 -17.18 -20.69 -20.26
C GLN A 334 -17.20 -21.08 -18.77
N ALA A 335 -16.58 -20.28 -17.90
CA ALA A 335 -16.31 -20.66 -16.52
C ALA A 335 -17.48 -20.34 -15.55
N ALA A 336 -18.66 -20.93 -15.78
CA ALA A 336 -19.71 -21.00 -14.76
C ALA A 336 -19.24 -21.76 -13.50
N HIS A 337 -18.16 -22.53 -13.65
CA HIS A 337 -17.30 -23.04 -12.59
C HIS A 337 -15.95 -22.33 -12.70
N SER A 338 -15.79 -21.16 -12.08
CA SER A 338 -14.55 -20.39 -12.13
C SER A 338 -13.41 -21.17 -11.47
N GLU A 339 -12.64 -21.92 -12.26
CA GLU A 339 -11.37 -22.46 -11.80
C GLU A 339 -10.43 -21.28 -11.53
N VAL A 340 -10.05 -21.11 -10.27
CA VAL A 340 -9.00 -20.18 -9.90
C VAL A 340 -7.69 -20.80 -10.37
N ARG A 341 -6.81 -20.02 -11.04
CA ARG A 341 -5.44 -20.49 -11.28
C ARG A 341 -4.89 -20.92 -9.93
N ASP A 342 -4.10 -22.01 -9.85
CA ASP A 342 -3.47 -22.43 -8.59
C ASP A 342 -3.01 -21.18 -7.81
N LEU A 343 -3.71 -20.88 -6.71
CA LEU A 343 -3.52 -19.60 -6.01
C LEU A 343 -2.03 -19.48 -5.69
N PRO A 344 -1.39 -18.32 -5.96
CA PRO A 344 0.02 -18.15 -5.67
C PRO A 344 0.30 -18.57 -4.22
N ARG A 345 1.05 -19.67 -4.07
CA ARG A 345 1.57 -20.12 -2.76
C ARG A 345 2.80 -19.33 -2.36
N SER A 346 3.26 -18.46 -3.27
CA SER A 346 4.48 -17.70 -3.16
C SER A 346 4.47 -16.79 -1.95
N ARG A 347 5.62 -16.81 -1.26
CA ARG A 347 5.94 -15.89 -0.18
C ARG A 347 7.20 -15.15 -0.57
N LEU A 348 7.20 -13.84 -0.32
CA LEU A 348 8.36 -12.98 -0.49
C LEU A 348 8.89 -12.61 0.88
N ARG A 349 10.15 -12.90 1.17
CA ARG A 349 10.84 -12.42 2.37
C ARG A 349 12.05 -11.61 1.98
N LYS A 350 12.16 -10.37 2.48
CA LYS A 350 13.36 -9.56 2.36
C LYS A 350 13.92 -9.28 3.74
N THR A 351 15.14 -9.74 3.99
CA THR A 351 15.91 -9.45 5.20
C THR A 351 16.94 -8.38 4.87
N ILE A 352 16.93 -7.28 5.62
CA ILE A 352 17.91 -6.21 5.51
C ILE A 352 18.62 -6.12 6.86
N GLU A 353 19.91 -6.47 6.87
CA GLU A 353 20.74 -6.46 8.06
C GLU A 353 21.78 -5.35 7.98
N PHE A 354 21.58 -4.35 8.83
CA PHE A 354 22.50 -3.24 9.00
C PHE A 354 23.61 -3.63 9.98
N LYS A 355 24.85 -3.30 9.64
CA LYS A 355 26.03 -3.60 10.46
C LYS A 355 26.54 -2.33 11.13
N ALA A 356 27.30 -2.49 12.21
CA ALA A 356 27.90 -1.36 12.93
C ALA A 356 28.88 -0.55 12.07
N ASN A 357 29.50 -1.16 11.05
CA ASN A 357 30.37 -0.51 10.09
C ASN A 357 29.63 0.08 8.87
N ARG A 358 28.32 0.32 8.99
CA ARG A 358 27.46 0.93 7.94
C ARG A 358 27.19 0.06 6.72
N ASP A 359 27.71 -1.16 6.69
CA ASP A 359 27.39 -2.12 5.65
C ASP A 359 25.95 -2.62 5.80
N VAL A 360 25.33 -2.95 4.68
CA VAL A 360 23.98 -3.50 4.62
C VAL A 360 24.01 -4.81 3.86
N GLU A 361 23.71 -5.89 4.54
CA GLU A 361 23.53 -7.20 3.92
C GLU A 361 22.05 -7.40 3.61
N VAL A 362 21.73 -7.70 2.34
CA VAL A 362 20.36 -7.92 1.91
C VAL A 362 20.21 -9.35 1.43
N THR A 363 19.20 -10.04 1.94
CA THR A 363 18.80 -11.37 1.48
C THR A 363 17.33 -11.36 1.11
N GLU A 364 16.99 -11.72 -0.12
CA GLU A 364 15.62 -11.88 -0.59
C GLU A 364 15.34 -13.34 -0.90
N SER A 365 14.25 -13.87 -0.35
CA SER A 365 13.80 -15.25 -0.50
C SER A 365 12.41 -15.29 -1.12
N ARG A 366 12.23 -16.14 -2.13
CA ARG A 366 10.95 -16.38 -2.80
C ARG A 366 10.65 -17.86 -2.80
N THR A 367 9.48 -18.27 -2.30
CA THR A 367 9.04 -19.68 -2.33
C THR A 367 8.04 -19.91 -3.44
N ASP A 368 7.93 -21.15 -3.94
CA ASP A 368 6.97 -21.58 -4.97
C ASP A 368 6.90 -20.59 -6.16
N TRP A 369 8.08 -20.30 -6.73
CA TRP A 369 8.28 -19.19 -7.65
C TRP A 369 8.54 -19.66 -9.08
N LEU A 370 7.78 -19.12 -10.04
CA LEU A 370 8.03 -19.40 -11.46
C LEU A 370 9.14 -18.47 -11.97
N VAL A 371 10.33 -19.00 -12.17
CA VAL A 371 11.51 -18.23 -12.63
C VAL A 371 11.52 -18.17 -14.16
N SER A 372 11.41 -16.96 -14.72
CA SER A 372 11.50 -16.73 -16.16
C SER A 372 12.95 -16.87 -16.69
N PRO A 373 13.14 -17.11 -18.01
CA PRO A 373 14.47 -17.22 -18.63
C PRO A 373 15.36 -15.97 -18.51
N HIS A 374 14.75 -14.82 -18.28
CA HIS A 374 15.43 -13.58 -17.94
C HIS A 374 14.83 -13.09 -16.64
N TRP A 375 15.61 -13.20 -15.55
CA TRP A 375 15.18 -12.72 -14.25
C TRP A 375 16.06 -11.55 -13.82
N GLN A 376 15.40 -10.46 -13.45
CA GLN A 376 16.03 -9.22 -13.03
C GLN A 376 15.50 -8.85 -11.65
N GLN A 377 16.41 -8.39 -10.80
CA GLN A 377 16.08 -7.81 -9.51
C GLN A 377 16.56 -6.36 -9.48
N LEU A 378 15.69 -5.45 -9.03
CA LEU A 378 16.06 -4.05 -8.80
C LEU A 378 16.43 -3.85 -7.34
N THR A 379 17.50 -3.11 -7.10
CA THR A 379 17.89 -2.62 -5.77
C THR A 379 18.31 -1.18 -5.88
N SER A 380 17.91 -0.37 -4.91
CA SER A 380 18.31 1.03 -4.86
C SER A 380 18.71 1.44 -3.46
N ASN A 381 19.67 2.35 -3.39
CA ASN A 381 20.02 3.07 -2.18
C ASN A 381 20.70 4.39 -2.57
N GLY A 382 20.27 5.49 -1.95
CA GLY A 382 20.77 6.83 -2.26
C GLY A 382 22.17 7.11 -1.73
N SER A 383 22.80 6.17 -1.02
CA SER A 383 24.10 6.37 -0.37
C SER A 383 24.92 5.08 -0.33
N GLY A 384 26.20 5.23 0.03
CA GLY A 384 27.16 4.13 0.05
C GLY A 384 27.55 3.67 -1.35
N PHE A 385 28.32 2.59 -1.39
CA PHE A 385 28.84 2.02 -2.63
C PHE A 385 27.91 0.94 -3.17
N ALA A 386 27.85 0.91 -4.51
CA ALA A 386 27.09 -0.06 -5.28
C ALA A 386 27.40 -1.50 -4.85
N PRO A 387 26.44 -2.43 -5.03
CA PRO A 387 26.69 -3.83 -4.74
C PRO A 387 27.86 -4.38 -5.57
N GLU A 388 28.87 -4.91 -4.90
CA GLU A 388 30.05 -5.51 -5.55
C GLU A 388 29.75 -6.91 -6.08
N GLU A 389 28.96 -7.67 -5.33
CA GLU A 389 28.57 -9.03 -5.67
C GLU A 389 27.09 -9.27 -5.33
N ALA A 390 26.44 -10.06 -6.19
CA ALA A 390 25.11 -10.57 -5.95
C ALA A 390 25.01 -12.02 -6.45
N ILE A 391 24.52 -12.92 -5.60
CA ILE A 391 24.43 -14.35 -5.90
C ILE A 391 23.00 -14.81 -5.63
N ALA A 392 22.43 -15.54 -6.60
CA ALA A 392 21.16 -16.23 -6.47
C ALA A 392 21.38 -17.74 -6.35
N HIS A 393 20.79 -18.35 -5.33
CA HIS A 393 20.70 -19.80 -5.13
C HIS A 393 19.28 -20.28 -5.42
N PHE A 394 19.15 -21.31 -6.24
CA PHE A 394 17.87 -21.87 -6.66
C PHE A 394 17.73 -23.31 -6.15
N GLU A 395 16.62 -23.60 -5.48
CA GLU A 395 16.14 -24.94 -5.19
C GLU A 395 14.92 -25.19 -6.10
N TRP A 396 15.10 -26.03 -7.11
CA TRP A 396 14.08 -26.30 -8.12
C TRP A 396 13.06 -27.32 -7.61
N ALA A 397 11.81 -27.24 -8.09
CA ALA A 397 10.74 -28.13 -7.65
C ALA A 397 11.01 -29.62 -7.99
N ASP A 398 11.85 -29.89 -8.99
CA ASP A 398 12.32 -31.23 -9.38
C ASP A 398 13.53 -31.72 -8.56
N GLY A 399 13.96 -30.98 -7.54
CA GLY A 399 15.07 -31.33 -6.65
C GLY A 399 16.45 -30.82 -7.10
N GLY A 400 16.55 -30.16 -8.26
CA GLY A 400 17.82 -29.58 -8.70
C GLY A 400 18.27 -28.39 -7.84
N LEU A 401 19.59 -28.20 -7.69
CA LEU A 401 20.19 -27.02 -7.07
C LEU A 401 21.02 -26.25 -8.10
N ASP A 402 20.96 -24.91 -8.08
CA ASP A 402 21.76 -24.06 -8.96
C ASP A 402 22.21 -22.77 -8.24
N SER A 403 23.29 -22.15 -8.70
CA SER A 403 23.81 -20.89 -8.17
C SER A 403 24.34 -20.00 -9.29
N ARG A 404 23.92 -18.74 -9.31
CA ARG A 404 24.24 -17.78 -10.37
C ARG A 404 24.67 -16.45 -9.78
N ALA A 405 25.83 -15.96 -10.20
CA ALA A 405 26.22 -14.58 -9.97
C ALA A 405 25.40 -13.66 -10.89
N ALA A 406 25.00 -12.49 -10.39
CA ALA A 406 24.34 -11.47 -11.20
C ALA A 406 25.36 -10.72 -12.06
N LEU A 407 24.92 -10.28 -13.24
CA LEU A 407 25.52 -9.12 -13.88
C LEU A 407 24.91 -7.87 -13.24
N ILE A 408 25.75 -7.03 -12.65
CA ILE A 408 25.31 -5.81 -11.97
C ILE A 408 25.48 -4.63 -12.93
N SER A 409 24.41 -3.89 -13.15
CA SER A 409 24.43 -2.70 -14.02
C SER A 409 23.63 -1.56 -13.39
N ARG A 410 23.99 -0.31 -13.71
CA ARG A 410 23.21 0.86 -13.30
C ARG A 410 21.98 1.01 -14.19
N VAL A 411 20.88 1.44 -13.61
CA VAL A 411 19.68 1.82 -14.39
C VAL A 411 19.94 3.20 -15.01
N ASN A 412 19.67 3.34 -16.32
CA ASN A 412 20.04 4.52 -17.13
C ASN A 412 19.74 5.85 -16.42
N GLY A 413 20.79 6.64 -16.16
CA GLY A 413 20.68 7.98 -15.58
C GLY A 413 20.48 8.04 -14.05
N SER A 414 20.34 6.90 -13.38
CA SER A 414 20.23 6.83 -11.92
C SER A 414 21.59 6.57 -11.27
N HIS A 415 21.94 7.38 -10.27
CA HIS A 415 23.13 7.14 -9.43
C HIS A 415 22.88 6.07 -8.36
N ASP A 416 21.61 5.85 -8.00
CA ASP A 416 21.21 5.17 -6.77
C ASP A 416 20.55 3.82 -7.03
N GLU A 417 20.17 3.54 -8.28
CA GLU A 417 19.43 2.33 -8.69
C GLU A 417 20.29 1.39 -9.53
N HIS A 418 20.34 0.14 -9.10
CA HIS A 418 21.11 -0.94 -9.72
C HIS A 418 20.20 -2.10 -10.09
N ARG A 419 20.49 -2.70 -11.24
CA ARG A 419 19.87 -3.90 -11.77
C ARG A 419 20.81 -5.09 -11.56
N LEU A 420 20.27 -6.15 -10.98
CA LEU A 420 20.93 -7.44 -10.82
C LEU A 420 20.31 -8.42 -11.83
N ASP A 421 21.04 -8.70 -12.91
CA ASP A 421 20.61 -9.56 -13.99
C ASP A 421 21.13 -11.00 -13.79
N PHE A 422 20.22 -11.95 -13.55
CA PHE A 422 20.58 -13.36 -13.41
C PHE A 422 20.32 -14.10 -14.73
N LYS A 423 21.36 -14.71 -15.30
CA LYS A 423 21.20 -15.59 -16.46
C LYS A 423 20.46 -16.86 -16.03
N ALA A 424 19.33 -17.16 -16.66
CA ALA A 424 18.59 -18.38 -16.33
C ALA A 424 19.35 -19.65 -16.76
N PRO A 425 19.09 -20.78 -16.07
CA PRO A 425 19.69 -22.06 -16.43
C PRO A 425 19.21 -22.60 -17.80
N ASN A 426 18.00 -22.22 -18.24
CA ASN A 426 17.40 -22.69 -19.47
C ASN A 426 16.72 -21.53 -20.22
N ARG A 427 17.11 -21.28 -21.48
CA ARG A 427 16.74 -20.06 -22.22
C ARG A 427 15.31 -20.02 -22.75
N ASN A 428 14.62 -21.16 -22.79
CA ASN A 428 13.41 -21.29 -23.61
C ASN A 428 12.11 -21.48 -22.82
N GLN A 429 12.16 -21.78 -21.51
CA GLN A 429 10.96 -22.01 -20.69
C GLN A 429 11.17 -21.56 -19.24
N ALA A 430 10.11 -21.03 -18.62
CA ALA A 430 10.09 -20.73 -17.21
C ALA A 430 10.12 -22.03 -16.38
N ARG A 431 10.79 -22.01 -15.22
CA ARG A 431 10.95 -23.19 -14.35
C ARG A 431 10.52 -22.87 -12.94
N LEU A 432 9.76 -23.77 -12.31
CA LEU A 432 9.29 -23.61 -10.95
C LEU A 432 10.42 -23.90 -9.94
N ALA A 433 10.72 -22.92 -9.11
CA ALA A 433 11.60 -23.05 -7.97
C ALA A 433 10.78 -23.23 -6.69
N LYS A 434 11.13 -24.22 -5.89
CA LYS A 434 10.61 -24.34 -4.52
C LYS A 434 11.09 -23.17 -3.65
N CYS A 435 12.34 -22.75 -3.85
CA CYS A 435 12.93 -21.62 -3.16
C CYS A 435 13.99 -20.93 -4.04
N VAL A 436 13.99 -19.60 -4.04
CA VAL A 436 15.04 -18.78 -4.64
C VAL A 436 15.56 -17.82 -3.57
N ASN A 437 16.86 -17.83 -3.32
CA ASN A 437 17.51 -16.93 -2.35
C ASN A 437 18.55 -16.06 -3.05
N VAL A 438 18.37 -14.76 -3.04
CA VAL A 438 19.31 -13.78 -3.58
C VAL A 438 19.97 -13.04 -2.43
N ARG A 439 21.30 -12.93 -2.45
CA ARG A 439 22.06 -12.14 -1.50
C ARG A 439 22.91 -11.10 -2.22
N TRP A 440 22.94 -9.89 -1.69
CA TRP A 440 23.85 -8.82 -2.10
C TRP A 440 24.20 -7.94 -0.92
N LYS A 441 25.25 -7.11 -1.06
CA LYS A 441 25.74 -6.23 -0.02
C LYS A 441 25.86 -4.80 -0.54
N TRP A 442 25.44 -3.82 0.25
CA TRP A 442 25.82 -2.43 0.08
C TRP A 442 26.89 -2.05 1.11
N THR A 443 27.93 -1.34 0.67
CA THR A 443 29.06 -0.96 1.55
C THR A 443 28.90 0.49 2.00
N ALA A 444 29.07 0.74 3.30
CA ALA A 444 28.97 2.08 3.90
C ALA A 444 27.68 2.88 3.58
N ALA A 445 26.53 2.23 3.66
CA ALA A 445 25.33 2.61 2.92
C ALA A 445 24.13 3.07 3.77
N ALA A 446 24.13 2.86 5.09
CA ALA A 446 22.99 3.24 5.93
C ALA A 446 23.32 3.24 7.44
N VAL A 447 22.26 3.36 8.25
CA VAL A 447 22.22 3.51 9.72
C VAL A 447 22.99 4.72 10.21
N TYR A 448 22.81 5.83 9.51
CA TYR A 448 23.49 7.08 9.83
C TYR A 448 23.01 7.70 11.15
N THR A 449 23.90 8.38 11.85
CA THR A 449 23.55 9.37 12.89
C THR A 449 22.98 10.62 12.24
N GLN A 450 22.36 11.52 13.02
CA GLN A 450 21.87 12.80 12.47
C GLN A 450 23.00 13.60 11.83
N ALA A 451 24.18 13.63 12.45
CA ALA A 451 25.34 14.30 11.90
C ALA A 451 25.72 13.70 10.54
N GLU A 452 25.91 12.38 10.45
CA GLU A 452 26.25 11.68 9.21
C GLU A 452 25.20 11.91 8.10
N LEU A 453 23.92 11.90 8.46
CA LEU A 453 22.83 12.15 7.53
C LEU A 453 22.90 13.56 6.94
N ASP A 454 23.27 14.58 7.73
CA ASP A 454 23.40 15.96 7.27
C ASP A 454 24.54 16.17 6.26
N MET A 455 25.50 15.24 6.17
CA MET A 455 26.59 15.28 5.17
C MET A 455 26.24 14.61 3.85
N LEU A 456 25.14 13.86 3.79
CA LEU A 456 24.69 13.22 2.57
C LEU A 456 24.26 14.29 1.54
N PRO A 457 24.50 14.07 0.23
CA PRO A 457 24.04 14.97 -0.81
C PRO A 457 22.51 15.02 -0.84
N ASP A 458 21.94 16.10 -1.37
CA ASP A 458 20.48 16.29 -1.39
C ASP A 458 19.74 15.14 -2.07
N THR A 459 20.34 14.51 -3.08
CA THR A 459 19.82 13.31 -3.75
C THR A 459 19.68 12.12 -2.80
N ALA A 460 20.66 11.91 -1.92
CA ALA A 460 20.69 10.85 -0.92
C ALA A 460 19.78 11.10 0.29
N ARG A 461 19.37 12.36 0.48
CA ARG A 461 18.45 12.82 1.53
C ARG A 461 17.00 12.93 1.05
N GLN A 462 16.66 12.38 -0.11
CA GLN A 462 15.27 12.28 -0.53
C GLN A 462 14.49 11.26 0.33
N GLY A 463 13.17 11.44 0.43
CA GLY A 463 12.30 10.54 1.17
C GLY A 463 12.55 10.58 2.69
N PRO A 464 12.54 9.43 3.40
CA PRO A 464 12.63 9.40 4.87
C PRO A 464 13.88 10.11 5.44
N ARG A 465 15.01 10.06 4.73
CA ARG A 465 16.26 10.66 5.21
C ARG A 465 16.18 12.18 5.30
N GLY A 466 15.45 12.84 4.41
CA GLY A 466 15.23 14.28 4.47
C GLY A 466 14.47 14.74 5.74
N GLU A 467 13.82 13.81 6.42
CA GLU A 467 13.09 14.03 7.67
C GLU A 467 13.88 13.56 8.90
N GLY A 468 15.18 13.26 8.75
CA GLY A 468 16.01 12.72 9.84
C GLY A 468 15.65 11.27 10.21
N ARG A 469 15.23 10.48 9.22
CA ARG A 469 14.82 9.08 9.43
C ARG A 469 15.60 8.11 8.56
N GLU A 470 15.96 6.97 9.11
CA GLU A 470 16.40 5.80 8.34
C GLU A 470 15.22 4.91 7.99
N PHE A 471 15.41 4.03 7.02
CA PHE A 471 14.33 3.20 6.49
C PHE A 471 14.81 1.89 5.89
N ALA A 472 13.86 0.97 5.73
CA ALA A 472 14.02 -0.25 4.96
C ALA A 472 12.72 -0.52 4.21
N SER A 473 12.82 -0.97 2.96
CA SER A 473 11.66 -1.24 2.12
C SER A 473 11.84 -2.42 1.17
N VAL A 474 10.70 -2.95 0.74
CA VAL A 474 10.56 -4.04 -0.22
C VAL A 474 9.50 -3.69 -1.26
N LEU A 475 9.82 -3.90 -2.53
CA LEU A 475 8.90 -3.73 -3.64
C LEU A 475 8.21 -5.07 -3.91
N CYS A 476 6.89 -5.10 -3.78
CA CYS A 476 6.10 -6.28 -4.10
C CYS A 476 5.80 -6.29 -5.60
N HIS A 477 6.59 -6.96 -6.43
CA HIS A 477 6.38 -6.94 -7.89
C HIS A 477 5.17 -7.75 -8.34
N ASP A 478 4.88 -8.87 -7.66
CA ASP A 478 3.93 -9.87 -8.14
C ASP A 478 2.86 -10.18 -7.09
N GLU A 479 1.86 -10.97 -7.50
CA GLU A 479 0.86 -11.54 -6.60
C GLU A 479 1.51 -12.57 -5.65
N VAL A 480 1.58 -12.24 -4.36
CA VAL A 480 2.10 -13.14 -3.33
C VAL A 480 1.10 -13.28 -2.19
N LYS A 481 1.11 -14.43 -1.54
CA LYS A 481 0.24 -14.69 -0.38
C LYS A 481 0.71 -13.93 0.87
N GLU A 482 2.02 -13.76 1.01
CA GLU A 482 2.62 -13.10 2.16
C GLU A 482 3.92 -12.41 1.74
N LEU A 483 4.12 -11.19 2.24
CA LEU A 483 5.35 -10.44 2.18
C LEU A 483 5.87 -10.21 3.60
N ILE A 484 7.14 -10.51 3.82
CA ILE A 484 7.82 -10.37 5.11
C ILE A 484 9.03 -9.47 4.91
N LEU A 485 9.06 -8.32 5.58
CA LEU A 485 10.23 -7.45 5.66
C LEU A 485 10.85 -7.58 7.04
N THR A 486 12.02 -8.19 7.11
CA THR A 486 12.81 -8.31 8.35
C THR A 486 13.92 -7.27 8.31
N VAL A 487 14.02 -6.45 9.35
CA VAL A 487 15.08 -5.46 9.54
C VAL A 487 15.87 -5.84 10.78
N LYS A 488 17.19 -5.91 10.65
CA LYS A 488 18.11 -6.16 11.76
C LYS A 488 19.07 -4.99 11.91
N LEU A 489 19.17 -4.46 13.12
CA LEU A 489 19.95 -3.29 13.48
C LEU A 489 20.88 -3.66 14.64
N PRO A 490 22.09 -3.08 14.70
CA PRO A 490 22.89 -3.12 15.91
C PRO A 490 22.12 -2.45 17.07
N SER A 491 22.31 -2.93 18.30
CA SER A 491 21.57 -2.45 19.47
C SER A 491 21.64 -0.94 19.68
N TYR A 492 22.77 -0.32 19.28
CA TYR A 492 22.96 1.12 19.37
C TYR A 492 22.06 1.93 18.41
N PHE A 493 21.77 1.42 17.21
CA PHE A 493 20.89 2.07 16.21
C PHE A 493 19.43 1.62 16.31
N SER A 494 19.10 0.86 17.37
CA SER A 494 17.77 0.27 17.51
C SER A 494 16.75 1.34 17.90
N PRO A 495 15.70 1.56 17.11
CA PRO A 495 14.67 2.53 17.45
C PRO A 495 13.80 2.00 18.60
N LYS A 496 13.13 2.92 19.29
CA LYS A 496 12.03 2.53 20.18
C LYS A 496 10.86 2.03 19.33
N PRO A 497 10.08 1.03 19.79
CA PRO A 497 8.95 0.49 19.02
C PRO A 497 7.95 1.54 18.52
N ASP A 498 7.69 2.57 19.35
CA ASP A 498 6.75 3.65 19.06
C ASP A 498 7.29 4.65 18.01
N ASP A 499 8.61 4.73 17.84
CA ASP A 499 9.25 5.63 16.88
C ASP A 499 9.29 5.04 15.45
N VAL A 500 8.89 3.77 15.28
CA VAL A 500 8.87 3.10 13.98
C VAL A 500 7.55 3.41 13.26
N GLU A 501 7.63 3.91 12.04
CA GLU A 501 6.48 4.12 11.16
C GLU A 501 6.44 3.05 10.08
N VAL A 502 5.23 2.59 9.74
CA VAL A 502 4.99 1.71 8.60
C VAL A 502 4.37 2.55 7.48
N TYR A 503 4.84 2.36 6.26
CA TYR A 503 4.36 3.09 5.09
C TYR A 503 4.27 2.20 3.85
N TYR A 504 3.52 2.66 2.86
CA TYR A 504 3.59 2.15 1.51
C TYR A 504 3.74 3.29 0.48
N GLU A 505 4.20 2.96 -0.72
CA GLU A 505 4.22 3.85 -1.88
C GLU A 505 3.41 3.20 -3.01
N HIS A 506 2.57 4.02 -3.64
CA HIS A 506 1.73 3.59 -4.77
C HIS A 506 2.56 3.53 -6.06
N PRO A 507 2.40 2.51 -6.92
CA PRO A 507 3.16 2.40 -8.18
C PRO A 507 3.01 3.60 -9.12
N SER A 508 1.84 4.25 -9.14
CA SER A 508 1.59 5.47 -9.95
C SER A 508 2.21 6.75 -9.37
N HIS A 509 2.65 6.73 -8.11
CA HIS A 509 3.26 7.88 -7.43
C HIS A 509 4.51 7.44 -6.67
N PRO A 510 5.55 6.95 -7.39
CA PRO A 510 6.76 6.45 -6.75
C PRO A 510 7.44 7.55 -5.94
N GLY A 511 7.94 7.21 -4.75
CA GLY A 511 8.58 8.17 -3.83
C GLY A 511 7.61 8.98 -2.96
N VAL A 512 6.30 8.92 -3.20
CA VAL A 512 5.28 9.51 -2.32
C VAL A 512 4.85 8.49 -1.29
N ARG A 513 5.28 8.68 -0.04
CA ARG A 513 4.97 7.80 1.09
C ARG A 513 3.59 8.10 1.66
N GLN A 514 2.81 7.05 1.86
CA GLN A 514 1.55 7.10 2.61
C GLN A 514 1.72 6.28 3.89
N GLN A 515 1.34 6.88 5.02
CA GLN A 515 1.39 6.19 6.31
C GLN A 515 0.39 5.03 6.31
N ALA A 516 0.89 3.82 6.57
CA ALA A 516 0.11 2.60 6.51
C ALA A 516 -0.35 2.19 7.91
N VAL A 517 -1.33 2.94 8.45
CA VAL A 517 -1.87 2.72 9.81
C VAL A 517 -2.45 1.30 9.95
N GLU A 518 -3.05 0.78 8.88
CA GLU A 518 -3.56 -0.59 8.77
C GLU A 518 -2.49 -1.66 8.88
N LEU A 519 -1.25 -1.33 8.56
CA LEU A 519 -0.14 -2.28 8.57
C LEU A 519 0.63 -2.28 9.88
N LYS A 520 0.48 -1.24 10.72
CA LYS A 520 1.19 -1.12 12.00
C LYS A 520 0.92 -2.29 12.96
N PRO A 521 -0.30 -2.86 13.07
CA PRO A 521 -0.53 -4.05 13.91
C PRO A 521 0.20 -5.32 13.45
N PHE A 522 0.73 -5.34 12.22
CA PHE A 522 1.51 -6.46 11.68
C PHE A 522 3.03 -6.23 11.75
N LEU A 523 3.47 -5.21 12.49
CA LEU A 523 4.88 -4.96 12.79
C LEU A 523 5.21 -5.54 14.16
N ASP A 524 6.01 -6.60 14.18
CA ASP A 524 6.59 -7.16 15.39
C ASP A 524 7.96 -6.53 15.68
N VAL A 525 8.25 -6.24 16.95
CA VAL A 525 9.55 -5.74 17.41
C VAL A 525 10.16 -6.76 18.38
N PHE A 526 11.28 -7.38 18.00
CA PHE A 526 11.94 -8.43 18.76
C PHE A 526 13.27 -7.95 19.37
N GLY A 527 13.26 -7.69 20.68
CA GLY A 527 14.45 -7.24 21.41
C GLY A 527 15.05 -5.95 20.84
N ALA A 528 16.32 -5.67 21.16
CA ALA A 528 17.02 -4.51 20.62
C ALA A 528 17.42 -4.77 19.16
N GLY A 529 16.67 -4.18 18.22
CA GLY A 529 17.12 -3.98 16.83
C GLY A 529 16.53 -4.91 15.79
N ASN A 530 15.58 -5.79 16.12
CA ASN A 530 14.92 -6.62 15.11
C ASN A 530 13.47 -6.18 14.92
N LEU A 531 13.11 -5.85 13.69
CA LEU A 531 11.76 -5.50 13.28
C LEU A 531 11.29 -6.50 12.22
N GLU A 532 10.06 -7.00 12.30
CA GLU A 532 9.46 -7.84 11.27
C GLU A 532 8.08 -7.31 10.90
N LEU A 533 7.91 -6.86 9.65
CA LEU A 533 6.63 -6.45 9.11
C LEU A 533 6.07 -7.59 8.24
N ARG A 534 4.88 -8.09 8.59
CA ARG A 534 4.23 -9.23 7.90
C ARG A 534 2.93 -8.81 7.22
N ILE A 535 2.96 -8.73 5.89
CA ILE A 535 1.83 -8.27 5.09
C ILE A 535 1.23 -9.48 4.37
N ARG A 536 -0.01 -9.84 4.72
CA ARG A 536 -0.77 -10.86 3.97
C ARG A 536 -1.43 -10.24 2.75
N TYR A 537 -1.36 -10.93 1.62
CA TYR A 537 -1.97 -10.51 0.35
C TYR A 537 -1.62 -9.04 -0.02
N PRO A 538 -0.33 -8.66 -0.06
CA PRO A 538 0.08 -7.33 -0.48
C PRO A 538 -0.34 -7.04 -1.93
N MET A 539 -0.48 -5.76 -2.26
CA MET A 539 -0.75 -5.32 -3.62
C MET A 539 0.53 -5.40 -4.47
N PRO A 540 0.46 -5.94 -5.70
CA PRO A 540 1.59 -5.89 -6.61
C PRO A 540 1.85 -4.46 -7.12
N GLY A 541 3.10 -4.15 -7.40
CA GLY A 541 3.61 -2.83 -7.73
C GLY A 541 3.85 -1.92 -6.53
N TYR A 542 3.33 -2.24 -5.33
CA TYR A 542 3.49 -1.39 -4.16
C TYR A 542 4.82 -1.62 -3.47
N ARG A 543 5.42 -0.53 -2.99
CA ARG A 543 6.57 -0.59 -2.07
C ARG A 543 6.05 -0.52 -0.65
N TYR A 544 6.47 -1.44 0.20
CA TYR A 544 6.17 -1.43 1.63
C TYR A 544 7.44 -1.20 2.42
N GLY A 545 7.37 -0.42 3.49
CA GLY A 545 8.55 -0.12 4.27
C GLY A 545 8.27 0.24 5.71
N VAL A 546 9.36 0.25 6.48
CA VAL A 546 9.44 0.78 7.83
C VAL A 546 10.44 1.92 7.87
N SER A 547 10.20 2.93 8.68
CA SER A 547 11.14 4.03 8.89
C SER A 547 11.21 4.44 10.36
N TRP A 548 12.37 4.90 10.82
CA TRP A 548 12.61 5.26 12.21
C TRP A 548 13.57 6.44 12.31
N ARG A 549 13.49 7.20 13.40
CA ARG A 549 14.39 8.33 13.63
C ARG A 549 15.84 7.87 13.79
N VAL A 550 16.77 8.63 13.23
CA VAL A 550 18.21 8.41 13.45
C VAL A 550 18.60 8.76 14.89
N THR A 551 19.73 8.22 15.34
CA THR A 551 20.29 8.52 16.67
C THR A 551 21.11 9.82 16.64
N ASP A 552 21.00 10.62 17.70
CA ASP A 552 21.89 11.77 17.94
C ASP A 552 23.21 11.29 18.55
N ASP A 553 24.36 11.69 17.99
CA ASP A 553 25.67 11.32 18.56
C ASP A 553 26.39 12.51 19.23
N LYS A 554 27.13 12.20 20.32
CA LYS A 554 28.07 13.12 20.99
C LYS A 554 29.50 12.60 20.73
N LEU A 555 30.24 13.21 19.80
CA LEU A 555 31.62 12.84 19.46
C LEU A 555 32.60 12.86 20.65
N ASP A 556 33.36 11.78 20.88
CA ASP A 556 34.55 11.74 21.76
C ASP A 556 35.80 12.29 21.05
N THR A 557 36.01 13.59 21.19
CA THR A 557 37.11 14.36 20.56
C THR A 557 38.49 14.07 21.16
N ALA A 558 38.58 13.64 22.42
CA ALA A 558 39.85 13.43 23.12
C ALA A 558 40.54 12.11 22.73
N GLY A 559 39.77 11.08 22.37
CA GLY A 559 40.28 9.83 21.80
C GLY A 559 40.86 10.00 20.40
N LEU A 560 40.29 10.89 19.59
CA LEU A 560 40.66 11.15 18.20
C LEU A 560 42.05 11.81 18.09
N HIS A 561 42.33 12.82 18.93
CA HIS A 561 43.57 13.59 18.89
C HIS A 561 44.83 12.76 19.19
N ARG A 562 44.76 11.83 20.15
CA ARG A 562 45.89 10.94 20.50
C ARG A 562 46.25 9.95 19.38
N ARG A 563 45.27 9.57 18.56
CA ARG A 563 45.42 8.50 17.56
C ARG A 563 45.87 9.04 16.20
N LEU A 564 45.47 10.25 15.82
CA LEU A 564 46.00 10.95 14.64
C LEU A 564 47.52 11.15 14.72
N LYS A 565 48.04 11.39 15.93
CA LYS A 565 49.48 11.48 16.18
C LYS A 565 50.23 10.19 15.80
N ALA A 566 49.63 9.02 16.07
CA ALA A 566 50.22 7.72 15.75
C ALA A 566 50.18 7.36 14.25
N LEU A 567 49.22 7.93 13.48
CA LEU A 567 49.11 7.73 12.03
C LEU A 567 50.19 8.51 11.26
N VAL A 568 50.53 9.71 11.75
CA VAL A 568 51.63 10.55 11.20
C VAL A 568 53.00 9.89 11.42
N GLU A 569 53.17 9.12 12.49
CA GLU A 569 54.43 8.41 12.77
C GLU A 569 54.63 7.17 11.87
N LYS A 570 53.57 6.64 11.24
CA LYS A 570 53.60 5.45 10.37
C LYS A 570 53.75 5.75 8.88
N THR A 571 53.84 7.02 8.50
CA THR A 571 53.59 7.40 7.10
C THR A 571 54.68 6.96 6.13
N ALA A 572 55.92 6.77 6.57
CA ALA A 572 57.00 6.18 5.77
C ALA A 572 56.65 4.78 5.22
N ALA A 573 55.97 3.96 6.04
CA ALA A 573 55.52 2.62 5.63
C ALA A 573 54.37 2.66 4.61
N ILE A 574 53.48 3.66 4.74
CA ILE A 574 52.41 3.91 3.77
C ILE A 574 53.01 4.34 2.42
N GLN A 575 54.09 5.14 2.42
CA GLN A 575 54.77 5.54 1.17
C GLN A 575 55.39 4.34 0.46
N GLU A 576 56.08 3.48 1.20
CA GLU A 576 56.75 2.30 0.63
C GLU A 576 55.74 1.33 0.02
N PHE A 577 54.63 1.10 0.74
CA PHE A 577 53.54 0.21 0.32
C PHE A 577 52.77 0.75 -0.89
N MET A 578 52.45 2.04 -0.91
CA MET A 578 51.81 2.68 -2.07
C MET A 578 52.76 2.66 -3.27
N ARG A 579 54.05 2.94 -3.10
CA ARG A 579 55.03 2.91 -4.19
C ARG A 579 55.15 1.53 -4.83
N THR A 580 55.21 0.47 -4.02
CA THR A 580 55.32 -0.92 -4.50
C THR A 580 54.02 -1.45 -5.11
N SER A 581 52.86 -1.08 -4.55
CA SER A 581 51.54 -1.50 -5.06
C SER A 581 51.16 -0.80 -6.37
N LEU A 582 51.60 0.44 -6.58
CA LEU A 582 51.25 1.26 -7.75
C LEU A 582 52.19 1.07 -8.94
N GLN A 583 53.43 0.67 -8.72
CA GLN A 583 54.41 0.37 -9.80
C GLN A 583 53.96 -0.74 -10.77
N HIS A 584 53.02 -1.61 -10.37
CA HIS A 584 52.55 -2.71 -11.21
C HIS A 584 51.38 -2.34 -12.13
N TRP A 585 50.71 -1.20 -11.93
CA TRP A 585 49.42 -0.91 -12.54
C TRP A 585 49.46 0.16 -13.64
N SER A 586 50.47 1.02 -13.64
CA SER A 586 50.80 1.87 -14.80
C SER A 586 52.27 2.30 -14.68
N PRO A 587 53.18 1.76 -15.50
CA PRO A 587 54.60 2.15 -15.46
C PRO A 587 54.83 3.63 -15.80
N ASP A 588 53.88 4.23 -16.53
CA ASP A 588 54.03 5.52 -17.21
C ASP A 588 53.37 6.70 -16.48
N SER A 589 52.41 6.44 -15.58
CA SER A 589 51.84 7.48 -14.73
C SER A 589 52.52 7.44 -13.37
N GLN A 590 53.22 8.51 -13.00
CA GLN A 590 53.77 8.69 -11.67
C GLN A 590 52.74 9.44 -10.81
N PRO A 591 51.81 8.74 -10.11
CA PRO A 591 50.84 9.42 -9.26
C PRO A 591 51.58 10.13 -8.12
N ARG A 592 51.31 11.42 -7.96
CA ARG A 592 51.75 12.20 -6.80
C ARG A 592 50.65 12.18 -5.75
N TRP A 593 51.03 12.15 -4.49
CA TRP A 593 50.06 12.13 -3.41
C TRP A 593 50.52 12.98 -2.22
N ASP A 594 49.54 13.55 -1.52
CA ASP A 594 49.76 14.46 -0.40
C ASP A 594 48.76 14.16 0.72
N ILE A 595 49.15 14.34 1.97
CA ILE A 595 48.21 14.30 3.09
C ILE A 595 47.98 15.71 3.59
N TYR A 596 46.73 16.08 3.75
CA TYR A 596 46.32 17.32 4.37
C TYR A 596 45.69 17.02 5.72
N ARG A 597 45.91 17.89 6.70
CA ARG A 597 45.27 17.85 8.02
C ARG A 597 44.28 19.00 8.14
N PHE A 598 43.11 18.76 8.72
CA PHE A 598 42.17 19.84 9.03
C PHE A 598 42.71 20.70 10.17
N HIS A 599 42.82 22.01 9.94
CA HIS A 599 43.24 22.99 10.93
C HIS A 599 42.01 23.76 11.43
N GLU A 600 41.58 23.48 12.66
CA GLU A 600 40.31 23.99 13.23
C GLU A 600 40.24 25.52 13.23
N GLU A 601 41.30 26.22 13.61
CA GLU A 601 41.31 27.69 13.67
C GLU A 601 41.21 28.35 12.28
N GLN A 602 41.72 27.67 11.24
CA GLN A 602 41.71 28.18 9.87
C GLN A 602 40.51 27.67 9.07
N GLN A 603 39.74 26.73 9.64
CA GLN A 603 38.67 25.98 8.97
C GLN A 603 39.10 25.44 7.60
N ALA A 604 40.37 25.05 7.46
CA ALA A 604 40.98 24.68 6.19
C ALA A 604 41.86 23.43 6.32
N PHE A 605 42.05 22.73 5.20
CA PHE A 605 43.02 21.64 5.11
C PHE A 605 44.40 22.21 4.77
N VAL A 606 45.38 21.86 5.60
CA VAL A 606 46.77 22.27 5.44
C VAL A 606 47.59 21.05 5.07
N ARG A 607 48.36 21.15 3.98
CA ARG A 607 49.28 20.09 3.54
C ARG A 607 50.28 19.79 4.65
N LEU A 608 50.39 18.53 5.04
CA LEU A 608 51.47 18.06 5.90
C LEU A 608 52.73 17.99 5.03
N SER A 609 53.72 18.84 5.31
CA SER A 609 55.02 18.75 4.65
C SER A 609 55.72 17.49 5.12
N MET A 610 56.01 16.59 4.19
CA MET A 610 56.61 15.29 4.44
C MET A 610 57.92 15.29 3.63
N GLY A 611 58.98 15.86 4.25
CA GLY A 611 60.37 16.10 3.79
C GLY A 611 60.76 15.61 2.38
N ASP A 612 61.25 16.48 1.49
CA ASP A 612 62.67 16.85 1.44
C ASP A 612 62.90 18.36 1.25
N GLY A 613 63.53 19.02 2.22
CA GLY A 613 64.37 20.22 2.05
C GLY A 613 63.81 21.50 1.38
N ALA A 614 62.58 21.52 0.86
CA ALA A 614 61.96 22.70 0.26
C ALA A 614 60.88 23.23 1.21
N GLY A 615 60.84 24.56 1.35
CA GLY A 615 60.02 25.29 2.32
C GLY A 615 58.56 24.83 2.39
N SER A 616 57.97 25.01 3.58
CA SER A 616 56.56 24.81 3.84
C SER A 616 55.71 25.80 3.03
N ASP A 617 55.41 25.48 1.78
CA ASP A 617 54.37 26.18 1.04
C ASP A 617 53.01 25.67 1.55
N VAL A 618 52.46 26.45 2.48
CA VAL A 618 51.11 26.28 3.01
C VAL A 618 50.14 26.68 1.90
N HIS A 619 49.61 25.70 1.18
CA HIS A 619 48.48 25.92 0.27
C HIS A 619 47.18 25.56 1.00
N PRO A 620 46.43 26.56 1.53
CA PRO A 620 45.14 26.31 2.14
C PRO A 620 44.14 25.90 1.06
N VAL A 621 43.51 24.75 1.26
CA VAL A 621 42.42 24.30 0.41
C VAL A 621 41.18 25.12 0.73
N ARG A 622 40.84 26.09 -0.13
CA ARG A 622 39.80 27.12 0.12
C ARG A 622 38.37 26.60 0.18
N ASP A 623 38.11 25.36 -0.25
CA ASP A 623 36.81 24.68 -0.10
C ASP A 623 36.95 23.27 0.48
N ALA A 624 37.54 23.20 1.66
CA ALA A 624 37.73 21.97 2.44
C ALA A 624 36.45 21.10 2.51
N ARG A 625 35.29 21.73 2.75
CA ARG A 625 34.01 21.02 2.92
C ARG A 625 33.41 20.58 1.59
N GLY A 626 33.52 21.36 0.52
CA GLY A 626 33.12 20.93 -0.83
C GLY A 626 34.01 19.80 -1.36
N LEU A 627 35.30 19.81 -1.01
CA LEU A 627 36.24 18.76 -1.41
C LEU A 627 36.10 17.48 -0.60
N ILE A 628 35.83 17.54 0.72
CA ILE A 628 35.41 16.34 1.48
C ILE A 628 34.14 15.74 0.86
N ARG A 629 33.16 16.59 0.50
CA ARG A 629 31.92 16.14 -0.15
C ARG A 629 32.23 15.44 -1.46
N ALA A 630 32.95 16.06 -2.39
CA ALA A 630 33.34 15.42 -3.65
C ALA A 630 34.14 14.12 -3.43
N ALA A 631 35.08 14.12 -2.48
CA ALA A 631 35.93 13.00 -2.12
C ALA A 631 35.18 11.78 -1.57
N ALA A 632 34.22 12.01 -0.67
CA ALA A 632 33.43 10.95 -0.04
C ALA A 632 32.55 10.19 -1.06
N TRP A 633 32.22 10.82 -2.19
CA TRP A 633 31.43 10.25 -3.28
C TRP A 633 32.29 9.75 -4.45
N GLY A 634 33.62 9.78 -4.30
CA GLY A 634 34.55 9.30 -5.31
C GLY A 634 34.67 10.22 -6.53
N ASP A 635 34.30 11.50 -6.41
CA ASP A 635 34.45 12.45 -7.51
C ASP A 635 35.92 12.86 -7.70
N ALA A 636 36.44 12.59 -8.90
CA ALA A 636 37.72 13.09 -9.36
C ALA A 636 37.53 14.43 -10.10
N ILE A 637 38.38 15.41 -9.81
CA ILE A 637 38.34 16.77 -10.34
C ILE A 637 39.33 16.87 -11.51
N VAL A 638 38.86 17.35 -12.66
CA VAL A 638 39.72 17.72 -13.79
C VAL A 638 40.25 19.14 -13.56
N VAL A 639 41.56 19.28 -13.41
CA VAL A 639 42.19 20.55 -13.05
C VAL A 639 42.64 21.41 -14.23
N GLU A 640 42.45 20.96 -15.46
CA GLU A 640 42.94 21.66 -16.66
C GLU A 640 42.33 23.07 -16.82
N LYS A 641 41.03 23.24 -16.51
CA LYS A 641 40.37 24.55 -16.49
C LYS A 641 40.79 25.42 -15.29
N ASP A 642 41.05 24.81 -14.14
CA ASP A 642 41.43 25.55 -12.93
C ASP A 642 42.91 26.00 -12.97
N LEU A 643 43.79 25.25 -13.63
CA LEU A 643 45.15 25.64 -13.96
C LEU A 643 45.16 26.83 -14.93
N ALA A 644 44.29 26.83 -15.94
CA ALA A 644 44.13 27.96 -16.87
C ALA A 644 43.65 29.25 -16.17
N ASN A 645 42.94 29.11 -15.05
CA ASN A 645 42.49 30.22 -14.21
C ASN A 645 43.52 30.67 -13.14
N GLY A 646 44.75 30.15 -13.20
CA GLY A 646 45.85 30.60 -12.33
C GLY A 646 45.72 30.18 -10.87
N ARG A 647 44.98 29.12 -10.56
CA ARG A 647 44.88 28.64 -9.17
C ARG A 647 46.21 28.03 -8.71
N HIS A 648 46.83 28.65 -7.71
CA HIS A 648 48.12 28.21 -7.14
C HIS A 648 48.05 26.94 -6.27
N GLU A 649 46.87 26.33 -6.12
CA GLU A 649 46.66 25.10 -5.33
C GLU A 649 46.97 23.80 -6.11
N PHE A 650 47.24 23.91 -7.42
CA PHE A 650 47.50 22.79 -8.32
C PHE A 650 48.86 22.93 -9.00
N HIS A 651 49.57 21.82 -9.16
CA HIS A 651 50.83 21.78 -9.89
C HIS A 651 50.55 21.75 -11.40
N ALA A 652 51.33 22.47 -12.20
CA ALA A 652 51.10 22.63 -13.65
C ALA A 652 51.04 21.32 -14.46
N SER A 653 51.63 20.25 -13.92
CA SER A 653 51.65 18.92 -14.52
C SER A 653 50.45 18.04 -14.14
N GLU A 654 49.61 18.47 -13.19
CA GLU A 654 48.44 17.71 -12.76
C GLU A 654 47.31 17.87 -13.77
N ARG A 655 46.58 16.78 -14.01
CA ARG A 655 45.43 16.77 -14.94
C ARG A 655 44.15 16.30 -14.27
N VAL A 656 44.26 15.29 -13.41
CA VAL A 656 43.17 14.77 -12.60
C VAL A 656 43.63 14.70 -11.14
N ILE A 657 42.78 15.17 -10.24
CA ILE A 657 43.01 15.09 -8.79
C ILE A 657 41.82 14.43 -8.14
N SER A 658 42.08 13.47 -7.27
CA SER A 658 41.08 12.89 -6.40
C SER A 658 41.47 13.16 -4.95
N TYR A 659 40.49 13.44 -4.12
CA TYR A 659 40.67 13.54 -2.68
C TYR A 659 39.98 12.33 -2.03
N LEU A 660 40.54 11.84 -0.94
CA LEU A 660 39.97 10.79 -0.12
C LEU A 660 39.96 11.24 1.34
N PRO A 661 38.81 11.26 2.02
CA PRO A 661 38.79 11.51 3.45
C PRO A 661 39.38 10.31 4.18
N LEU A 662 40.35 10.56 5.05
CA LEU A 662 40.88 9.54 5.94
C LEU A 662 40.01 9.49 7.19
N LEU A 663 39.06 8.56 7.19
CA LEU A 663 38.07 8.35 8.24
C LEU A 663 38.40 7.07 9.03
N ARG A 664 38.08 7.07 10.33
CA ARG A 664 38.08 5.86 11.17
C ARG A 664 36.90 4.98 10.76
N ARG A 665 37.05 3.66 10.92
CA ARG A 665 35.97 2.66 10.65
C ARG A 665 34.70 2.90 11.50
N ASP A 666 34.84 3.68 12.56
CA ASP A 666 33.89 4.00 13.61
C ASP A 666 33.81 5.51 13.89
N SER A 667 34.18 6.36 12.93
CA SER A 667 33.99 7.82 13.01
C SER A 667 32.90 8.29 12.06
N ASP A 668 32.10 9.25 12.51
CA ASP A 668 31.10 9.94 11.68
C ASP A 668 31.78 10.60 10.45
N PHE A 669 31.16 10.45 9.28
CA PHE A 669 31.62 11.00 7.99
C PHE A 669 31.76 12.54 7.96
N GLY A 670 31.38 13.22 9.04
CA GLY A 670 31.28 14.68 9.12
C GLY A 670 32.51 15.47 9.37
N PHE A 671 33.54 14.78 9.82
CA PHE A 671 34.80 15.40 10.12
C PHE A 671 35.89 14.47 9.62
N ALA A 672 36.44 14.78 8.45
CA ALA A 672 37.66 14.15 7.97
C ALA A 672 38.84 14.85 8.64
N PRO A 673 39.51 14.25 9.64
CA PRO A 673 40.65 14.89 10.30
C PRO A 673 41.84 15.05 9.36
N ALA A 674 41.89 14.24 8.30
CA ALA A 674 42.87 14.34 7.24
C ALA A 674 42.26 13.98 5.87
N LEU A 675 42.85 14.51 4.81
CA LEU A 675 42.56 14.16 3.42
C LEU A 675 43.81 13.59 2.77
N LEU A 676 43.68 12.48 2.07
CA LEU A 676 44.65 12.00 1.10
C LEU A 676 44.29 12.59 -0.26
N ARG A 677 45.20 13.36 -0.86
CA ARG A 677 45.10 13.85 -2.23
C ARG A 677 45.91 12.92 -3.12
N LEU A 678 45.31 12.44 -4.19
CA LEU A 678 45.94 11.70 -5.27
C LEU A 678 45.90 12.57 -6.52
N SER A 679 47.01 12.69 -7.22
CA SER A 679 47.11 13.51 -8.43
C SER A 679 47.82 12.74 -9.53
N PHE A 680 47.21 12.77 -10.71
CA PHE A 680 47.68 12.07 -11.90
C PHE A 680 48.34 13.08 -12.85
N VAL A 681 49.56 12.74 -13.27
CA VAL A 681 50.42 13.55 -14.13
C VAL A 681 50.51 12.89 -15.51
N SER A 682 50.32 13.65 -16.59
CA SER A 682 50.37 13.11 -17.95
C SER A 682 51.76 12.65 -18.35
N ASN A 683 51.86 11.53 -19.09
CA ASN A 683 53.03 11.22 -19.91
C ASN A 683 53.01 12.13 -21.16
N PRO A 684 54.13 12.69 -21.65
CA PRO A 684 54.14 13.56 -22.84
C PRO A 684 53.76 12.85 -24.16
N LEU A 685 53.51 11.53 -24.13
CA LEU A 685 53.30 10.68 -25.31
C LEU A 685 52.17 9.67 -25.04
N GLY A 686 50.90 9.98 -25.34
CA GLY A 686 49.81 9.00 -25.27
C GLY A 686 48.41 9.55 -25.59
N GLN A 687 47.68 8.89 -26.50
CA GLN A 687 46.37 9.27 -27.04
C GLN A 687 45.18 8.74 -26.20
N ASP A 688 45.19 8.88 -24.87
CA ASP A 688 44.05 8.46 -24.05
C ASP A 688 43.06 9.61 -23.81
N SER A 689 41.75 9.32 -23.86
CA SER A 689 40.73 10.35 -23.72
C SER A 689 40.56 10.77 -22.25
N LEU A 690 40.29 12.06 -21.98
CA LEU A 690 40.04 12.59 -20.63
C LEU A 690 38.98 11.80 -19.84
N ARG A 691 38.05 11.16 -20.56
CA ARG A 691 36.99 10.33 -19.99
C ARG A 691 37.54 9.03 -19.41
N ASP A 692 38.51 8.40 -20.06
CA ASP A 692 39.13 7.15 -19.59
C ASP A 692 39.93 7.40 -18.32
N TRP A 693 40.67 8.52 -18.27
CA TRP A 693 41.37 8.98 -17.06
C TRP A 693 40.44 9.28 -15.88
N LEU A 694 39.25 9.83 -16.14
CA LEU A 694 38.26 10.10 -15.10
C LEU A 694 37.68 8.81 -14.52
N GLU A 695 37.34 7.85 -15.37
CA GLU A 695 36.84 6.55 -14.93
C GLU A 695 37.92 5.77 -14.18
N GLU A 696 39.17 5.82 -14.65
CA GLU A 696 40.31 5.17 -13.99
C GLU A 696 40.63 5.82 -12.65
N ALA A 697 40.62 7.17 -12.55
CA ALA A 697 40.81 7.87 -11.29
C ALA A 697 39.68 7.58 -10.29
N LYS A 698 38.42 7.52 -10.73
CA LYS A 698 37.28 7.13 -9.89
C LYS A 698 37.40 5.70 -9.38
N PHE A 699 37.76 4.77 -10.27
CA PHE A 699 37.99 3.36 -9.94
C PHE A 699 39.14 3.19 -8.94
N PHE A 700 40.23 3.92 -9.14
CA PHE A 700 41.41 3.91 -8.28
C PHE A 700 41.13 4.49 -6.89
N THR A 701 40.39 5.60 -6.84
CA THR A 701 39.92 6.23 -5.60
C THR A 701 39.05 5.26 -4.80
N ALA A 702 38.09 4.58 -5.45
CA ALA A 702 37.25 3.59 -4.79
C ALA A 702 38.06 2.41 -4.22
N ARG A 703 39.07 1.91 -4.95
CA ARG A 703 39.95 0.83 -4.49
C ARG A 703 40.88 1.23 -3.35
N ILE A 704 41.44 2.43 -3.36
CA ILE A 704 42.28 2.94 -2.26
C ILE A 704 41.44 3.20 -1.01
N ALA A 705 40.21 3.70 -1.15
CA ALA A 705 39.28 3.86 -0.03
C ALA A 705 39.02 2.51 0.67
N LEU A 706 38.78 1.45 -0.11
CA LEU A 706 38.66 0.07 0.37
C LEU A 706 39.94 -0.45 1.05
N LEU A 707 41.11 -0.11 0.51
CA LEU A 707 42.41 -0.56 1.04
C LEU A 707 42.79 0.14 2.34
N VAL A 708 42.59 1.46 2.43
CA VAL A 708 42.82 2.24 3.65
C VAL A 708 41.89 1.76 4.78
N ALA A 709 40.64 1.41 4.46
CA ALA A 709 39.72 0.79 5.41
C ALA A 709 40.18 -0.60 5.91
N HIS A 710 41.05 -1.29 5.16
CA HIS A 710 41.58 -2.62 5.49
C HIS A 710 42.81 -2.56 6.41
N VAL A 711 43.61 -1.49 6.33
CA VAL A 711 44.85 -1.32 7.11
C VAL A 711 44.57 -0.81 8.54
N GLY A 712 43.36 -0.29 8.80
CA GLY A 712 42.89 0.09 10.13
C GLY A 712 43.05 1.58 10.44
#